data_AF-A0A4Q5SQV6-F1
#
_entry.id   AF-A0A4Q5SQV6-F1
#
_cell.length_a   1.000
_cell.length_b   1.000
_cell.length_c   1.000
_cell.angle_alpha   90.00
_cell.angle_beta   90.00
_cell.angle_gamma   90.00
#
_symmetry.space_group_name_H-M   'P 1'
#
loop_
_entity.id
_entity.type
_entity.pdbx_description
1 polymer ?
#
loop_
_entity_poly.entity_id
_entity_poly.type
_entity_poly.pdbx_seq_one_letter_code
_entity_poly.pdbx_strand_id
1 'polypeptide(L)'
;MTMRQIFLPLLMLAGINAAAQLLPDESQQLISSERRSFAAAHNARVYSAATNNYDVNYYRCRWEVTPVNRYIKGSVMMRFRTTAAAASITLDLHVQLGVDSVVYHGSNIAFTRGNDNSLRLNFPTAITSGSLDSVRIHYQGTAPNSGYYVTATHNGTPILYTQSESYGASHWWPCKDMNVDKADSVDLYVTYPSTYVASSNGMAVSETVSGANKTTYFKHRYPISTYLVAIAVTNYSVFNDMAVLASRTVPLTLHCYPENATVFQSVLGTAKFSMEQFSPLIGEYPFANERYGQTQWNLGGGMEHQTNTFLGSTGPSLVAHELAHQWFGDRVTCRSWSDIWLNEGFATYMEFQYMLLTAPSTRVAYLQAWANTITTSAGGSVYIIPADTLNENRIFDNRLTYKKGGYLGVMLRWKLGDSAFYRGLRRYLADPAVSYGTALTADLQRNLEAESGLSLTEFFNDWFYGQGYPNYSAVWSQQNGGSVSVTLSQTQSHASVSFFEMPVPLQFKNATRDTTVIANHTQSGQAFTFNLDFVPDTMIIDPQLWILSKTKTVQRLSTSVSSLAWNEQVRLYPNPATGTVFITLPNTAGSGTSYRLVNAGGQTLRGGLLAGNGANRQIDVSGLASGNYWLELADRLGRVLARKTVQVRW
;
A
#
# COMPACT_ATOMS: atom_id res chain seq x y z
N MET A 1 -57.22 31.31 -41.19
CA MET A 1 -55.75 31.14 -41.01
C MET A 1 -55.35 32.14 -39.92
N THR A 2 -54.89 31.81 -38.72
CA THR A 2 -54.23 30.62 -38.15
C THR A 2 -54.57 30.59 -36.64
N MET A 3 -54.79 29.39 -36.11
CA MET A 3 -55.14 29.10 -34.72
C MET A 3 -53.90 28.54 -34.00
N ARG A 4 -53.70 28.96 -32.74
CA ARG A 4 -53.09 28.25 -31.59
C ARG A 4 -51.78 27.45 -31.80
N GLN A 5 -50.80 27.71 -30.92
CA GLN A 5 -50.44 26.82 -29.78
C GLN A 5 -49.18 27.34 -29.08
N ILE A 6 -49.30 27.70 -27.80
CA ILE A 6 -48.19 27.92 -26.88
C ILE A 6 -47.89 26.56 -26.25
N PHE A 7 -46.71 26.00 -26.52
CA PHE A 7 -46.20 24.81 -25.84
C PHE A 7 -45.29 25.21 -24.67
N LEU A 8 -45.76 24.92 -23.46
CA LEU A 8 -44.91 24.78 -22.26
C LEU A 8 -44.02 23.54 -22.44
N PRO A 9 -42.70 23.58 -22.17
CA PRO A 9 -41.95 22.37 -21.90
C PRO A 9 -42.07 22.03 -20.40
N LEU A 10 -42.64 20.84 -20.15
CA LEU A 10 -42.54 20.13 -18.89
C LEU A 10 -41.05 19.87 -18.57
N LEU A 11 -40.55 20.42 -17.47
CA LEU A 11 -39.32 19.98 -16.82
C LEU A 11 -39.57 18.59 -16.23
N MET A 12 -39.25 17.53 -16.98
CA MET A 12 -39.01 16.22 -16.37
C MET A 12 -37.66 16.27 -15.66
N LEU A 13 -37.68 16.31 -14.32
CA LEU A 13 -36.55 15.88 -13.50
C LEU A 13 -36.31 14.39 -13.78
N ALA A 14 -35.45 14.08 -14.74
CA ALA A 14 -34.75 12.81 -14.76
C ALA A 14 -33.71 12.86 -13.64
N GLY A 15 -34.06 12.28 -12.49
CA GLY A 15 -33.10 11.97 -11.43
C GLY A 15 -32.05 11.04 -12.01
N ILE A 16 -30.88 11.58 -12.34
CA ILE A 16 -29.71 10.79 -12.66
C ILE A 16 -29.27 10.14 -11.36
N ASN A 17 -29.76 8.93 -11.09
CA ASN A 17 -29.10 8.00 -10.20
C ASN A 17 -27.78 7.62 -10.86
N ALA A 18 -26.76 8.46 -10.69
CA ALA A 18 -25.38 8.07 -10.90
C ALA A 18 -25.04 7.09 -9.77
N ALA A 19 -25.39 5.82 -9.94
CA ALA A 19 -24.72 4.77 -9.23
C ALA A 19 -23.24 4.91 -9.60
N ALA A 20 -22.42 5.36 -8.65
CA ALA A 20 -20.97 5.42 -8.82
C ALA A 20 -20.50 3.97 -8.98
N GLN A 21 -20.38 3.51 -10.23
CA GLN A 21 -19.75 2.24 -10.52
C GLN A 21 -18.30 2.37 -10.10
N LEU A 22 -17.90 1.55 -9.13
CA LEU A 22 -16.49 1.34 -8.81
C LEU A 22 -15.78 0.95 -10.11
N LEU A 23 -14.59 1.53 -10.36
CA LEU A 23 -13.73 0.98 -11.39
C LEU A 23 -13.49 -0.51 -11.07
N PRO A 24 -13.45 -1.40 -12.09
CA PRO A 24 -13.17 -2.81 -11.87
C PRO A 24 -11.88 -3.00 -11.07
N ASP A 25 -11.88 -3.90 -10.08
CA ASP A 25 -10.65 -4.30 -9.38
C ASP A 25 -9.78 -5.14 -10.32
N GLU A 26 -8.75 -4.52 -10.90
CA GLU A 26 -7.84 -5.15 -11.85
C GLU A 26 -6.67 -5.89 -11.17
N SER A 27 -6.63 -5.96 -9.83
CA SER A 27 -5.57 -6.64 -9.09
C SER A 27 -5.39 -8.11 -9.50
N GLN A 28 -6.48 -8.81 -9.81
CA GLN A 28 -6.36 -10.19 -10.29
C GLN A 28 -5.67 -10.27 -11.66
N GLN A 29 -5.82 -9.25 -12.51
CA GLN A 29 -5.15 -9.22 -13.81
C GLN A 29 -3.66 -8.92 -13.64
N LEU A 30 -3.29 -7.91 -12.84
CA LEU A 30 -1.92 -7.61 -12.41
C LEU A 30 -1.21 -8.86 -11.85
N ILE A 31 -1.82 -9.46 -10.84
CA ILE A 31 -1.26 -10.63 -10.17
C ILE A 31 -1.16 -11.82 -11.10
N SER A 32 -2.14 -11.98 -11.98
CA SER A 32 -2.07 -13.04 -12.96
C SER A 32 -1.01 -12.79 -14.03
N SER A 33 -0.60 -11.56 -14.36
CA SER A 33 0.50 -11.31 -15.29
C SER A 33 1.84 -11.55 -14.62
N GLU A 34 1.99 -11.10 -13.37
CA GLU A 34 3.18 -11.35 -12.55
C GLU A 34 3.36 -12.85 -12.27
N ARG A 35 2.27 -13.60 -12.02
CA ARG A 35 2.35 -15.05 -11.72
C ARG A 35 2.35 -15.98 -12.95
N ARG A 36 1.69 -15.61 -14.06
CA ARG A 36 1.46 -16.56 -15.19
C ARG A 36 2.73 -16.95 -15.93
N SER A 37 3.76 -16.14 -15.87
CA SER A 37 5.00 -16.43 -16.59
C SER A 37 5.74 -17.65 -16.04
N PHE A 38 5.34 -18.23 -14.90
CA PHE A 38 6.23 -19.13 -14.13
C PHE A 38 5.72 -20.53 -13.83
N ALA A 39 4.47 -20.85 -14.17
CA ALA A 39 4.00 -22.24 -14.12
C ALA A 39 4.88 -23.19 -14.98
N ALA A 40 5.59 -22.66 -15.99
CA ALA A 40 6.53 -23.40 -16.83
C ALA A 40 7.99 -23.42 -16.32
N ALA A 41 8.40 -22.51 -15.43
CA ALA A 41 9.76 -22.40 -14.88
C ALA A 41 9.96 -23.15 -13.55
N HIS A 42 8.95 -23.89 -13.10
CA HIS A 42 8.83 -24.51 -11.77
C HIS A 42 9.95 -25.49 -11.36
N ASN A 43 10.86 -25.85 -12.26
CA ASN A 43 11.79 -26.97 -12.07
C ASN A 43 13.29 -26.61 -11.96
N ALA A 44 13.70 -25.35 -11.99
CA ALA A 44 15.12 -24.97 -11.83
C ALA A 44 15.28 -23.83 -10.81
N ARG A 45 15.31 -24.21 -9.53
CA ARG A 45 15.62 -23.32 -8.39
C ARG A 45 17.07 -22.85 -8.46
N VAL A 46 17.36 -21.64 -8.95
CA VAL A 46 18.68 -21.02 -8.77
C VAL A 46 18.54 -19.51 -8.55
N TYR A 47 18.83 -19.06 -7.33
CA TYR A 47 19.27 -17.69 -7.04
C TYR A 47 20.43 -17.34 -7.99
N SER A 48 20.53 -16.12 -8.51
CA SER A 48 21.61 -15.69 -9.42
C SER A 48 22.96 -16.32 -9.07
N ALA A 49 23.58 -16.97 -10.05
CA ALA A 49 24.92 -17.56 -9.95
C ALA A 49 26.02 -16.50 -10.13
N ALA A 50 25.64 -15.24 -10.39
CA ALA A 50 26.60 -14.18 -10.62
C ALA A 50 27.39 -13.84 -9.35
N THR A 51 28.66 -13.50 -9.54
CA THR A 51 29.57 -13.22 -8.43
C THR A 51 29.48 -11.76 -7.96
N ASN A 52 29.74 -11.53 -6.67
CA ASN A 52 29.72 -10.18 -6.08
C ASN A 52 31.04 -9.40 -6.22
N ASN A 53 32.03 -9.95 -6.95
CA ASN A 53 33.36 -9.37 -7.12
C ASN A 53 33.44 -8.30 -8.23
N TYR A 54 32.29 -7.87 -8.76
CA TYR A 54 32.17 -6.78 -9.72
C TYR A 54 30.83 -6.07 -9.59
N ASP A 55 30.78 -4.83 -10.04
CA ASP A 55 29.65 -3.91 -10.13
C ASP A 55 29.42 -3.57 -11.62
N VAL A 56 28.19 -3.63 -12.12
CA VAL A 56 27.92 -3.38 -13.54
C VAL A 56 27.57 -1.92 -13.76
N ASN A 57 28.29 -1.24 -14.65
CA ASN A 57 28.04 0.18 -14.93
C ASN A 57 27.23 0.39 -16.22
N TYR A 58 27.38 -0.48 -17.21
CA TYR A 58 26.72 -0.26 -18.50
C TYR A 58 26.57 -1.54 -19.31
N TYR A 59 25.43 -1.65 -19.98
CA TYR A 59 25.19 -2.66 -21.01
C TYR A 59 25.05 -2.02 -22.39
N ARG A 60 25.65 -2.65 -23.39
CA ARG A 60 25.31 -2.45 -24.80
C ARG A 60 24.85 -3.77 -25.38
N CYS A 61 23.55 -3.84 -25.64
CA CYS A 61 22.90 -5.03 -26.16
C CYS A 61 22.66 -4.87 -27.66
N ARG A 62 23.02 -5.88 -28.43
CA ARG A 62 22.68 -6.01 -29.85
C ARG A 62 21.96 -7.33 -30.03
N TRP A 63 20.69 -7.30 -30.40
CA TRP A 63 19.86 -8.49 -30.52
C TRP A 63 19.19 -8.54 -31.89
N GLU A 64 19.37 -9.65 -32.57
CA GLU A 64 18.61 -10.05 -33.75
C GLU A 64 17.47 -10.97 -33.27
N VAL A 65 16.24 -10.53 -33.49
CA VAL A 65 15.02 -11.21 -33.03
C VAL A 65 13.98 -11.28 -34.14
N THR A 66 13.06 -12.23 -34.03
CA THR A 66 11.91 -12.32 -34.93
C THR A 66 10.64 -12.64 -34.15
N PRO A 67 9.49 -12.02 -34.45
CA PRO A 67 8.23 -12.32 -33.77
C PRO A 67 7.69 -13.75 -33.98
N VAL A 68 8.18 -14.49 -34.97
CA VAL A 68 7.62 -15.79 -35.36
C VAL A 68 8.17 -16.98 -34.58
N ASN A 69 9.27 -16.82 -33.86
CA ASN A 69 9.88 -17.89 -33.07
C ASN A 69 10.72 -17.32 -31.91
N ARG A 70 11.08 -18.19 -30.96
CA ARG A 70 11.83 -17.80 -29.75
C ARG A 70 13.36 -17.75 -29.96
N TYR A 71 13.83 -17.72 -31.20
CA TYR A 71 15.27 -17.63 -31.48
C TYR A 71 15.74 -16.20 -31.23
N ILE A 72 16.88 -16.09 -30.55
CA ILE A 72 17.60 -14.85 -30.35
C ILE A 72 19.07 -15.09 -30.69
N LYS A 73 19.69 -14.09 -31.32
CA LYS A 73 21.13 -14.07 -31.60
C LYS A 73 21.65 -12.68 -31.36
N GLY A 74 22.86 -12.55 -30.84
CA GLY A 74 23.45 -11.24 -30.71
C GLY A 74 24.66 -11.17 -29.82
N SER A 75 24.88 -9.99 -29.27
CA SER A 75 25.97 -9.74 -28.34
C SER A 75 25.59 -8.77 -27.24
N VAL A 76 26.06 -9.03 -26.02
CA VAL A 76 25.99 -8.09 -24.90
C VAL A 76 27.40 -7.68 -24.53
N MET A 77 27.66 -6.38 -24.53
CA MET A 77 28.90 -5.81 -24.04
C MET A 77 28.63 -5.16 -22.69
N MET A 78 29.30 -5.65 -21.65
CA MET A 78 29.14 -5.21 -20.27
C MET A 78 30.39 -4.43 -19.84
N ARG A 79 30.20 -3.20 -19.34
CA ARG A 79 31.23 -2.46 -18.58
C ARG A 79 31.00 -2.72 -17.11
N PHE A 80 32.07 -3.02 -16.40
CA PHE A 80 32.00 -3.35 -14.99
C PHE A 80 33.20 -2.80 -14.24
N ARG A 81 33.02 -2.52 -12.96
CA ARG A 81 34.08 -2.22 -12.02
C ARG A 81 34.31 -3.42 -11.12
N THR A 82 35.53 -3.91 -11.00
CA THR A 82 35.86 -4.96 -10.03
C THR A 82 35.78 -4.42 -8.60
N THR A 83 35.13 -5.15 -7.69
CA THR A 83 35.05 -4.81 -6.26
C THR A 83 36.10 -5.53 -5.42
N ALA A 84 36.72 -6.57 -5.99
CA ALA A 84 37.89 -7.27 -5.48
C ALA A 84 38.76 -7.73 -6.65
N ALA A 85 40.05 -8.01 -6.41
CA ALA A 85 40.91 -8.59 -7.44
C ALA A 85 40.34 -9.94 -7.92
N ALA A 86 40.23 -10.14 -9.24
CA ALA A 86 39.47 -11.25 -9.80
C ALA A 86 40.12 -11.83 -11.06
N ALA A 87 40.42 -13.12 -11.04
CA ALA A 87 40.78 -13.90 -12.25
C ALA A 87 39.56 -14.34 -13.07
N SER A 88 38.35 -14.19 -12.51
CA SER A 88 37.10 -14.51 -13.18
C SER A 88 35.93 -13.74 -12.59
N ILE A 89 34.91 -13.51 -13.41
CA ILE A 89 33.58 -13.11 -12.97
C ILE A 89 32.55 -14.11 -13.50
N THR A 90 31.44 -14.28 -12.80
CA THR A 90 30.33 -15.13 -13.25
C THR A 90 29.10 -14.29 -13.51
N LEU A 91 28.43 -14.56 -14.62
CA LEU A 91 27.12 -14.01 -15.03
C LEU A 91 26.07 -15.12 -15.04
N ASP A 92 24.82 -14.73 -15.22
CA ASP A 92 23.69 -15.60 -15.47
C ASP A 92 23.35 -15.65 -16.96
N LEU A 93 23.13 -16.84 -17.48
CA LEU A 93 22.57 -17.08 -18.80
C LEU A 93 21.93 -18.45 -18.82
N HIS A 94 20.67 -18.56 -19.22
CA HIS A 94 19.96 -19.84 -19.24
C HIS A 94 20.67 -20.88 -20.11
N VAL A 95 20.75 -22.14 -19.64
CA VAL A 95 21.54 -23.21 -20.27
C VAL A 95 21.17 -23.53 -21.72
N GLN A 96 19.96 -23.19 -22.16
CA GLN A 96 19.51 -23.37 -23.56
C GLN A 96 20.13 -22.36 -24.55
N LEU A 97 20.73 -21.28 -24.05
CA LEU A 97 21.40 -20.28 -24.86
C LEU A 97 22.89 -20.59 -24.94
N GLY A 98 23.36 -20.86 -26.16
CA GLY A 98 24.75 -21.14 -26.46
C GLY A 98 25.58 -19.86 -26.48
N VAL A 99 26.78 -19.92 -25.92
CA VAL A 99 27.77 -18.82 -25.97
C VAL A 99 28.77 -19.15 -27.07
N ASP A 100 28.80 -18.33 -28.12
CA ASP A 100 29.68 -18.51 -29.27
C ASP A 100 31.11 -18.06 -28.94
N SER A 101 31.25 -16.91 -28.26
CA SER A 101 32.55 -16.37 -27.85
C SER A 101 32.44 -15.32 -26.75
N VAL A 102 33.53 -15.15 -26.01
CA VAL A 102 33.71 -14.07 -25.03
C VAL A 102 34.95 -13.28 -25.45
N VAL A 103 34.77 -12.01 -25.77
CA VAL A 103 35.81 -11.10 -26.26
C VAL A 103 36.20 -10.12 -25.16
N TYR A 104 37.48 -10.12 -24.81
CA TYR A 104 38.11 -9.25 -23.81
C TYR A 104 39.36 -8.61 -24.43
N HIS A 105 39.45 -7.27 -24.41
CA HIS A 105 40.51 -6.52 -25.09
C HIS A 105 40.78 -6.94 -26.55
N GLY A 106 39.71 -7.22 -27.29
CA GLY A 106 39.76 -7.62 -28.70
C GLY A 106 40.18 -9.08 -28.95
N SER A 107 40.48 -9.85 -27.90
CA SER A 107 40.86 -11.27 -28.00
C SER A 107 39.80 -12.16 -27.38
N ASN A 108 39.65 -13.38 -27.92
CA ASN A 108 38.80 -14.39 -27.30
C ASN A 108 39.44 -14.91 -26.01
N ILE A 109 38.64 -15.03 -24.95
CA ILE A 109 39.04 -15.62 -23.68
C ILE A 109 38.25 -16.90 -23.40
N ALA A 110 38.81 -17.74 -22.53
CA ALA A 110 38.13 -18.95 -22.09
C ALA A 110 36.93 -18.60 -21.19
N PHE A 111 35.88 -19.40 -21.28
CA PHE A 111 34.72 -19.32 -20.39
C PHE A 111 34.26 -20.72 -20.00
N THR A 112 33.47 -20.82 -18.94
CA THR A 112 32.90 -22.08 -18.45
C THR A 112 31.40 -21.91 -18.25
N ARG A 113 30.62 -22.87 -18.74
CA ARG A 113 29.18 -22.93 -18.54
C ARG A 113 28.85 -23.98 -17.49
N GLY A 114 28.07 -23.59 -16.48
CA GLY A 114 27.47 -24.54 -15.54
C GLY A 114 26.09 -25.00 -15.99
N ASN A 115 25.57 -26.03 -15.31
CA ASN A 115 24.19 -26.52 -15.50
C ASN A 115 23.15 -25.72 -14.70
N ASP A 116 23.61 -24.73 -13.93
CA ASP A 116 22.88 -23.87 -13.01
C ASP A 116 22.70 -22.44 -13.56
N ASN A 117 22.72 -22.30 -14.89
CA ASN A 117 22.73 -21.03 -15.63
C ASN A 117 24.00 -20.18 -15.47
N SER A 118 25.02 -20.63 -14.73
CA SER A 118 26.27 -19.88 -14.59
C SER A 118 27.06 -19.77 -15.90
N LEU A 119 27.57 -18.57 -16.18
CA LEU A 119 28.54 -18.26 -17.22
C LEU A 119 29.76 -17.60 -16.59
N ARG A 120 30.80 -18.39 -16.34
CA ARG A 120 32.06 -17.91 -15.76
C ARG A 120 33.02 -17.47 -16.86
N LEU A 121 33.45 -16.21 -16.83
CA LEU A 121 34.43 -15.63 -17.75
C LEU A 121 35.82 -15.74 -17.10
N ASN A 122 36.78 -16.38 -17.77
CA ASN A 122 38.12 -16.62 -17.21
C ASN A 122 39.11 -15.64 -17.84
N PHE A 123 39.57 -14.64 -17.08
CA PHE A 123 40.50 -13.64 -17.57
C PHE A 123 41.93 -14.19 -17.62
N PRO A 124 42.73 -13.86 -18.67
CA PRO A 124 44.13 -14.32 -18.78
C PRO A 124 45.03 -13.87 -17.63
N THR A 125 44.69 -12.73 -17.02
CA THR A 125 45.37 -12.16 -15.86
C THR A 125 44.31 -11.60 -14.94
N ALA A 126 44.54 -11.71 -13.62
CA ALA A 126 43.62 -11.16 -12.65
C ALA A 126 43.47 -9.64 -12.82
N ILE A 127 42.23 -9.19 -12.91
CA ILE A 127 41.90 -7.77 -12.93
C ILE A 127 42.06 -7.25 -11.50
N THR A 128 42.80 -6.16 -11.32
CA THR A 128 42.98 -5.53 -10.01
C THR A 128 41.68 -4.98 -9.45
N SER A 129 41.57 -4.87 -8.12
CA SER A 129 40.39 -4.28 -7.48
C SER A 129 40.19 -2.82 -7.89
N GLY A 130 38.95 -2.40 -8.12
CA GLY A 130 38.58 -1.03 -8.47
C GLY A 130 38.73 -0.68 -9.95
N SER A 131 39.25 -1.57 -10.79
CA SER A 131 39.44 -1.35 -12.22
C SER A 131 38.12 -1.33 -12.97
N LEU A 132 37.94 -0.35 -13.84
CA LEU A 132 36.85 -0.30 -14.81
C LEU A 132 37.30 -1.03 -16.08
N ASP A 133 36.56 -2.05 -16.51
CA ASP A 133 36.88 -2.83 -17.69
C ASP A 133 35.61 -3.24 -18.45
N SER A 134 35.76 -4.01 -19.52
CA SER A 134 34.66 -4.45 -20.35
C SER A 134 34.87 -5.81 -20.99
N VAL A 135 33.76 -6.52 -21.19
CA VAL A 135 33.72 -7.80 -21.90
C VAL A 135 32.54 -7.82 -22.85
N ARG A 136 32.68 -8.50 -23.99
CA ARG A 136 31.58 -8.75 -24.93
C ARG A 136 31.31 -10.23 -25.06
N ILE A 137 30.05 -10.62 -24.90
CA ILE A 137 29.59 -12.00 -24.99
C ILE A 137 28.75 -12.12 -26.24
N HIS A 138 29.14 -13.01 -27.15
CA HIS A 138 28.34 -13.39 -28.32
C HIS A 138 27.58 -14.68 -27.99
N TYR A 139 26.28 -14.69 -28.23
CA TYR A 139 25.42 -15.80 -27.86
C TYR A 139 24.24 -15.92 -28.81
N GLN A 140 23.65 -17.11 -28.83
CA GLN A 140 22.45 -17.38 -29.61
C GLN A 140 21.74 -18.64 -29.13
N GLY A 141 20.50 -18.80 -29.56
CA GLY A 141 19.73 -20.01 -29.34
C GLY A 141 18.24 -19.74 -29.29
N THR A 142 17.48 -20.82 -29.15
CA THR A 142 16.06 -20.72 -28.84
C THR A 142 15.91 -20.51 -27.34
N ALA A 143 15.39 -19.35 -26.92
CA ALA A 143 15.10 -19.08 -25.51
C ALA A 143 14.18 -20.17 -24.92
N PRO A 144 14.20 -20.43 -23.61
CA PRO A 144 13.31 -21.40 -22.96
C PRO A 144 11.85 -20.99 -22.99
N ASN A 145 10.96 -21.99 -23.02
CA ASN A 145 9.51 -21.75 -22.97
C ASN A 145 9.09 -21.53 -21.52
N SER A 146 9.48 -20.38 -21.00
CA SER A 146 9.51 -20.06 -19.57
C SER A 146 8.71 -18.81 -19.23
N GLY A 147 7.88 -18.31 -20.16
CA GLY A 147 7.09 -17.09 -19.96
C GLY A 147 7.86 -15.76 -20.01
N TYR A 148 9.20 -15.77 -19.90
CA TYR A 148 10.00 -14.54 -19.90
C TYR A 148 10.35 -13.97 -21.30
N TYR A 149 10.41 -14.84 -22.32
CA TYR A 149 10.63 -14.46 -23.72
C TYR A 149 9.59 -15.15 -24.58
N VAL A 150 8.55 -14.41 -24.94
CA VAL A 150 7.31 -14.96 -25.47
C VAL A 150 7.13 -14.56 -26.91
N THR A 151 6.74 -15.55 -27.74
CA THR A 151 6.18 -15.31 -29.07
C THR A 151 4.73 -15.75 -29.10
N ALA A 152 3.86 -14.92 -29.65
CA ALA A 152 2.44 -15.17 -29.77
C ALA A 152 1.89 -14.55 -31.07
N THR A 153 0.58 -14.43 -31.19
CA THR A 153 -0.08 -13.73 -32.29
C THR A 153 -1.17 -12.80 -31.78
N HIS A 154 -1.40 -11.68 -32.46
CA HIS A 154 -2.58 -10.84 -32.29
C HIS A 154 -3.20 -10.60 -33.68
N ASN A 155 -4.51 -10.88 -33.81
CA ASN A 155 -5.21 -10.84 -35.10
C ASN A 155 -4.43 -11.52 -36.27
N GLY A 156 -3.85 -12.70 -35.99
CA GLY A 156 -3.02 -13.45 -36.95
C GLY A 156 -1.61 -12.90 -37.20
N THR A 157 -1.25 -11.75 -36.65
CA THR A 157 0.08 -11.14 -36.77
C THR A 157 1.00 -11.62 -35.64
N PRO A 158 2.21 -12.14 -35.94
CA PRO A 158 3.18 -12.56 -34.93
C PRO A 158 3.69 -11.40 -34.06
N ILE A 159 3.81 -11.65 -32.76
CA ILE A 159 4.42 -10.73 -31.79
C ILE A 159 5.47 -11.45 -30.94
N LEU A 160 6.54 -10.72 -30.63
CA LEU A 160 7.48 -11.06 -29.57
C LEU A 160 7.44 -10.00 -28.47
N TYR A 161 7.49 -10.42 -27.20
CA TYR A 161 7.67 -9.54 -26.05
C TYR A 161 8.40 -10.27 -24.92
N THR A 162 9.00 -9.49 -24.02
CA THR A 162 9.68 -10.00 -22.83
C THR A 162 8.97 -9.58 -21.56
N GLN A 163 9.09 -10.40 -20.52
CA GLN A 163 8.87 -10.06 -19.12
C GLN A 163 10.05 -10.65 -18.36
N SER A 164 10.64 -9.98 -17.36
CA SER A 164 11.83 -10.52 -16.66
C SER A 164 11.72 -10.51 -15.14
N GLU A 165 10.66 -9.95 -14.57
CA GLU A 165 10.40 -10.08 -13.13
C GLU A 165 9.89 -11.48 -12.80
N SER A 166 10.39 -12.19 -11.78
CA SER A 166 11.40 -11.75 -10.79
C SER A 166 12.85 -12.13 -11.12
N TYR A 167 13.08 -13.14 -11.96
CA TYR A 167 14.43 -13.71 -12.20
C TYR A 167 14.62 -14.18 -13.66
N GLY A 168 14.07 -13.43 -14.61
CA GLY A 168 13.91 -13.84 -15.99
C GLY A 168 14.88 -13.24 -16.99
N ALA A 169 15.69 -12.27 -16.62
CA ALA A 169 16.54 -11.56 -17.57
C ALA A 169 17.53 -12.54 -18.22
N SER A 170 18.13 -13.43 -17.41
CA SER A 170 19.05 -14.48 -17.85
C SER A 170 18.42 -15.50 -18.81
N HIS A 171 17.09 -15.57 -18.90
CA HIS A 171 16.39 -16.48 -19.83
C HIS A 171 16.50 -16.05 -21.29
N TRP A 172 16.92 -14.81 -21.57
CA TRP A 172 17.04 -14.34 -22.95
C TRP A 172 18.30 -13.52 -23.24
N TRP A 173 19.04 -13.08 -22.22
CA TRP A 173 20.33 -12.40 -22.42
C TRP A 173 21.31 -12.61 -21.25
N PRO A 174 22.63 -12.63 -21.52
CA PRO A 174 23.62 -12.79 -20.45
C PRO A 174 23.71 -11.51 -19.61
N CYS A 175 23.47 -11.63 -18.31
CA CYS A 175 23.43 -10.50 -17.39
C CYS A 175 23.79 -10.91 -15.96
N LYS A 176 23.93 -9.93 -15.06
CA LYS A 176 24.00 -10.16 -13.62
C LYS A 176 22.58 -10.09 -13.07
N ASP A 177 21.89 -11.23 -12.98
CA ASP A 177 20.42 -11.28 -12.82
C ASP A 177 19.98 -11.08 -11.36
N MET A 178 20.25 -9.89 -10.82
CA MET A 178 19.92 -9.53 -9.43
C MET A 178 19.47 -8.08 -9.32
N ASN A 179 18.50 -7.83 -8.43
CA ASN A 179 17.95 -6.48 -8.23
C ASN A 179 18.97 -5.49 -7.65
N VAL A 180 19.96 -5.99 -6.91
CA VAL A 180 20.88 -5.15 -6.09
C VAL A 180 21.97 -4.44 -6.90
N ASP A 181 22.21 -4.86 -8.15
CA ASP A 181 23.22 -4.27 -9.04
C ASP A 181 22.52 -3.66 -10.25
N LYS A 182 22.23 -2.35 -10.16
CA LYS A 182 21.62 -1.59 -11.24
C LYS A 182 22.72 -1.04 -12.14
N ALA A 183 22.64 -1.36 -13.44
CA ALA A 183 23.54 -0.75 -14.41
C ALA A 183 23.23 0.73 -14.57
N ASP A 184 24.24 1.61 -14.53
CA ASP A 184 24.06 3.07 -14.64
C ASP A 184 23.34 3.51 -15.93
N SER A 185 23.46 2.72 -16.99
CA SER A 185 22.82 2.99 -18.28
C SER A 185 22.82 1.78 -19.22
N VAL A 186 21.97 1.84 -20.25
CA VAL A 186 21.90 0.80 -21.29
C VAL A 186 21.68 1.37 -22.69
N ASP A 187 22.34 0.76 -23.68
CA ASP A 187 22.05 0.93 -25.10
C ASP A 187 21.50 -0.37 -25.69
N LEU A 188 20.34 -0.29 -26.34
CA LEU A 188 19.63 -1.44 -26.89
C LEU A 188 19.51 -1.28 -28.40
N TYR A 189 20.16 -2.17 -29.15
CA TYR A 189 20.03 -2.26 -30.60
C TYR A 189 19.23 -3.51 -30.92
N VAL A 190 17.98 -3.33 -31.36
CA VAL A 190 17.08 -4.43 -31.68
C VAL A 190 16.93 -4.49 -33.19
N THR A 191 17.39 -5.58 -33.80
CA THR A 191 17.30 -5.88 -35.23
C THR A 191 16.20 -6.91 -35.47
N TYR A 192 15.30 -6.62 -36.41
CA TYR A 192 14.09 -7.42 -36.67
C TYR A 192 13.62 -7.23 -38.14
N PRO A 193 12.70 -8.07 -38.67
CA PRO A 193 12.18 -7.88 -40.02
C PRO A 193 11.55 -6.48 -40.21
N SER A 194 11.87 -5.81 -41.32
CA SER A 194 11.60 -4.39 -41.52
C SER A 194 10.12 -4.00 -41.54
N THR A 195 9.22 -4.97 -41.70
CA THR A 195 7.75 -4.81 -41.65
C THR A 195 7.21 -4.56 -40.24
N TYR A 196 8.01 -4.80 -39.20
CA TYR A 196 7.61 -4.62 -37.80
C TYR A 196 8.12 -3.30 -37.21
N VAL A 197 7.78 -3.06 -35.96
CA VAL A 197 8.16 -1.93 -35.11
C VAL A 197 8.57 -2.51 -33.76
N ALA A 198 9.69 -2.02 -33.20
CA ALA A 198 10.13 -2.40 -31.87
C ALA A 198 9.76 -1.34 -30.83
N SER A 199 9.54 -1.77 -29.60
CA SER A 199 9.39 -0.95 -28.40
C SER A 199 10.33 -1.47 -27.31
N SER A 200 10.95 -0.56 -26.56
CA SER A 200 11.94 -0.89 -25.52
C SER A 200 12.16 0.28 -24.55
N ASN A 201 13.04 0.13 -23.56
CA ASN A 201 13.35 1.16 -22.57
C ASN A 201 14.02 2.39 -23.18
N GLY A 202 13.84 3.54 -22.55
CA GLY A 202 14.47 4.81 -22.90
C GLY A 202 14.01 5.39 -24.24
N MET A 203 14.84 6.27 -24.79
CA MET A 203 14.53 7.02 -26.02
C MET A 203 14.88 6.22 -27.26
N ALA A 204 13.97 6.12 -28.23
CA ALA A 204 14.30 5.69 -29.58
C ALA A 204 15.11 6.79 -30.28
N VAL A 205 16.39 6.52 -30.58
CA VAL A 205 17.34 7.50 -31.13
C VAL A 205 17.41 7.44 -32.65
N SER A 206 17.37 6.24 -33.23
CA SER A 206 17.47 6.05 -34.67
C SER A 206 16.89 4.72 -35.09
N GLU A 207 16.31 4.67 -36.29
CA GLU A 207 15.98 3.44 -37.00
C GLU A 207 16.82 3.34 -38.28
N THR A 208 17.35 2.16 -38.58
CA THR A 208 18.13 1.91 -39.79
C THR A 208 17.65 0.66 -40.49
N VAL A 209 17.12 0.82 -41.70
CA VAL A 209 16.71 -0.29 -42.56
C VAL A 209 17.91 -0.79 -43.35
N SER A 210 18.14 -2.10 -43.34
CA SER A 210 19.20 -2.78 -44.09
C SER A 210 18.61 -4.05 -44.73
N GLY A 211 18.32 -3.97 -46.03
CA GLY A 211 17.64 -5.04 -46.76
C GLY A 211 16.27 -5.37 -46.16
N ALA A 212 16.07 -6.64 -45.81
CA ALA A 212 14.81 -7.12 -45.22
C ALA A 212 14.69 -6.84 -43.70
N ASN A 213 15.70 -6.25 -43.07
CA ASN A 213 15.75 -5.99 -41.63
C ASN A 213 15.73 -4.50 -41.31
N LYS A 214 15.27 -4.16 -40.12
CA LYS A 214 15.35 -2.83 -39.50
C LYS A 214 15.99 -2.98 -38.13
N THR A 215 16.88 -2.04 -37.78
CA THR A 215 17.46 -1.94 -36.44
C THR A 215 17.02 -0.65 -35.79
N THR A 216 16.40 -0.73 -34.61
CA THR A 216 16.09 0.44 -33.78
C THR A 216 17.05 0.50 -32.60
N TYR A 217 17.66 1.67 -32.42
CA TYR A 217 18.55 1.97 -31.31
C TYR A 217 17.79 2.75 -30.24
N PHE A 218 17.68 2.15 -29.06
CA PHE A 218 17.16 2.78 -27.86
C PHE A 218 18.28 3.12 -26.88
N LYS A 219 18.13 4.26 -26.21
CA LYS A 219 19.12 4.83 -25.32
C LYS A 219 18.48 5.16 -23.97
N HIS A 220 19.00 4.55 -22.91
CA HIS A 220 18.59 4.82 -21.53
C HIS A 220 19.80 5.22 -20.68
N ARG A 221 19.69 6.29 -19.89
CA ARG A 221 20.77 6.97 -19.15
C ARG A 221 20.45 7.18 -17.68
N TYR A 222 19.63 6.32 -17.12
CA TYR A 222 19.41 6.20 -15.69
C TYR A 222 19.75 4.79 -15.21
N PRO A 223 20.09 4.62 -13.92
CA PRO A 223 20.31 3.30 -13.35
C PRO A 223 19.09 2.39 -13.52
N ILE A 224 19.30 1.16 -14.00
CA ILE A 224 18.25 0.20 -14.34
C ILE A 224 18.61 -1.22 -13.85
N SER A 225 17.64 -1.88 -13.23
CA SER A 225 17.75 -3.29 -12.82
C SER A 225 17.56 -4.19 -14.05
N THR A 226 18.21 -5.36 -14.10
CA THR A 226 18.14 -6.26 -15.27
C THR A 226 16.72 -6.72 -15.60
N TYR A 227 15.88 -6.95 -14.58
CA TYR A 227 14.49 -7.39 -14.78
C TYR A 227 13.59 -6.32 -15.44
N LEU A 228 13.99 -5.05 -15.40
CA LEU A 228 13.25 -3.93 -15.99
C LEU A 228 13.59 -3.71 -17.47
N VAL A 229 14.64 -4.35 -17.99
CA VAL A 229 15.00 -4.28 -19.41
C VAL A 229 14.03 -5.13 -20.23
N ALA A 230 13.45 -4.54 -21.28
CA ALA A 230 12.43 -5.20 -22.09
C ALA A 230 12.50 -4.84 -23.57
N ILE A 231 12.05 -5.77 -24.41
CA ILE A 231 11.80 -5.57 -25.83
C ILE A 231 10.43 -6.13 -26.21
N ALA A 232 9.76 -5.47 -27.15
CA ALA A 232 8.61 -6.01 -27.87
C ALA A 232 8.71 -5.67 -29.36
N VAL A 233 8.28 -6.58 -30.22
CA VAL A 233 8.35 -6.44 -31.69
C VAL A 233 7.09 -7.02 -32.33
N THR A 234 6.32 -6.16 -33.00
CA THR A 234 5.20 -6.52 -33.90
C THR A 234 4.86 -5.33 -34.82
N ASN A 235 3.77 -5.35 -35.56
CA ASN A 235 3.29 -4.27 -36.43
C ASN A 235 2.59 -3.13 -35.64
N TYR A 236 3.20 -2.67 -34.54
CA TYR A 236 2.61 -1.63 -33.69
C TYR A 236 2.23 -0.37 -34.47
N SER A 237 1.06 0.18 -34.13
CA SER A 237 0.72 1.58 -34.37
C SER A 237 1.30 2.43 -33.24
N VAL A 238 1.85 3.60 -33.56
CA VAL A 238 2.55 4.47 -32.60
C VAL A 238 1.83 5.81 -32.46
N PHE A 239 1.52 6.19 -31.23
CA PHE A 239 0.88 7.47 -30.87
C PHE A 239 1.73 8.22 -29.86
N ASN A 240 1.69 9.54 -29.88
CA ASN A 240 2.48 10.37 -28.97
C ASN A 240 1.59 11.43 -28.30
N ASP A 241 1.94 11.80 -27.07
CA ASP A 241 1.42 12.95 -26.33
C ASP A 241 2.56 13.55 -25.49
N MET A 242 2.27 14.57 -24.70
CA MET A 242 3.20 15.23 -23.80
C MET A 242 2.51 15.49 -22.46
N ALA A 243 3.19 15.20 -21.35
CA ALA A 243 2.79 15.60 -20.00
C ALA A 243 3.53 16.87 -19.57
N VAL A 244 2.84 17.83 -18.97
CA VAL A 244 3.44 19.10 -18.52
C VAL A 244 3.67 19.05 -17.00
N LEU A 245 4.94 19.00 -16.60
CA LEU A 245 5.35 19.04 -15.20
C LEU A 245 5.79 20.46 -14.81
N ALA A 246 6.08 20.66 -13.53
CA ALA A 246 6.43 21.97 -12.99
C ALA A 246 7.68 22.58 -13.64
N SER A 247 8.73 21.78 -13.91
CA SER A 247 9.98 22.28 -14.50
C SER A 247 10.15 21.99 -15.99
N ARG A 248 9.35 21.08 -16.57
CA ARG A 248 9.56 20.59 -17.94
C ARG A 248 8.37 19.84 -18.50
N THR A 249 8.45 19.51 -19.79
CA THR A 249 7.50 18.63 -20.48
C THR A 249 8.13 17.27 -20.74
N VAL A 250 7.38 16.19 -20.50
CA VAL A 250 7.83 14.80 -20.70
C VAL A 250 7.10 14.21 -21.91
N PRO A 251 7.81 13.66 -22.91
CA PRO A 251 7.21 12.91 -24.00
C PRO A 251 6.53 11.63 -23.52
N LEU A 252 5.33 11.37 -24.04
CA LEU A 252 4.60 10.13 -23.87
C LEU A 252 4.50 9.41 -25.21
N THR A 253 4.71 8.10 -25.24
CA THR A 253 4.58 7.28 -26.46
C THR A 253 3.83 6.00 -26.19
N LEU A 254 2.83 5.70 -27.01
CA LEU A 254 2.08 4.45 -26.99
C LEU A 254 2.40 3.62 -28.23
N HIS A 255 2.76 2.36 -28.03
CA HIS A 255 2.83 1.32 -29.06
C HIS A 255 1.67 0.35 -28.84
N CYS A 256 0.70 0.29 -29.75
CA CYS A 256 -0.47 -0.59 -29.62
C CYS A 256 -0.77 -1.35 -30.90
N TYR A 257 -1.53 -2.44 -30.81
CA TYR A 257 -1.90 -3.21 -31.98
C TYR A 257 -2.83 -2.38 -32.87
N PRO A 258 -2.69 -2.46 -34.21
CA PRO A 258 -3.53 -1.69 -35.13
C PRO A 258 -5.03 -1.88 -34.90
N GLU A 259 -5.47 -3.12 -34.64
CA GLU A 259 -6.87 -3.45 -34.38
C GLU A 259 -7.42 -2.85 -33.06
N ASN A 260 -6.53 -2.50 -32.13
CA ASN A 260 -6.89 -1.94 -30.82
C ASN A 260 -6.58 -0.45 -30.69
N ALA A 261 -6.07 0.19 -31.76
CA ALA A 261 -5.57 1.56 -31.73
C ALA A 261 -6.59 2.58 -31.20
N THR A 262 -7.87 2.42 -31.53
CA THR A 262 -8.94 3.30 -31.05
C THR A 262 -9.12 3.21 -29.52
N VAL A 263 -9.04 2.01 -28.96
CA VAL A 263 -9.30 1.78 -27.52
C VAL A 263 -8.06 2.12 -26.68
N PHE A 264 -6.87 1.73 -27.14
CA PHE A 264 -5.62 1.91 -26.41
C PHE A 264 -5.14 3.36 -26.35
N GLN A 265 -5.55 4.23 -27.26
CA GLN A 265 -5.17 5.66 -27.17
C GLN A 265 -5.59 6.34 -25.87
N SER A 266 -6.65 5.86 -25.21
CA SER A 266 -7.11 6.39 -23.91
C SER A 266 -6.04 6.29 -22.81
N VAL A 267 -5.14 5.31 -22.92
CA VAL A 267 -4.05 5.03 -21.98
C VAL A 267 -3.07 6.20 -21.88
N LEU A 268 -2.82 6.94 -22.98
CA LEU A 268 -2.00 8.15 -22.97
C LEU A 268 -2.62 9.23 -22.08
N GLY A 269 -3.94 9.42 -22.18
CA GLY A 269 -4.67 10.41 -21.37
C GLY A 269 -4.61 10.09 -19.87
N THR A 270 -4.78 8.82 -19.51
CA THR A 270 -4.65 8.39 -18.11
C THR A 270 -3.22 8.54 -17.59
N ALA A 271 -2.21 8.14 -18.38
CA ALA A 271 -0.81 8.29 -17.99
C ALA A 271 -0.42 9.76 -17.80
N LYS A 272 -0.83 10.63 -18.74
CA LYS A 272 -0.64 12.07 -18.66
C LYS A 272 -1.23 12.64 -17.38
N PHE A 273 -2.53 12.41 -17.15
CA PHE A 273 -3.21 12.89 -15.96
C PHE A 273 -2.50 12.40 -14.68
N SER A 274 -2.21 11.10 -14.62
CA SER A 274 -1.57 10.50 -13.44
C SER A 274 -0.18 11.07 -13.19
N MET A 275 0.63 11.29 -14.24
CA MET A 275 1.97 11.87 -14.10
C MET A 275 1.91 13.31 -13.58
N GLU A 276 1.00 14.11 -14.11
CA GLU A 276 0.78 15.50 -13.71
C GLU A 276 0.24 15.62 -12.28
N GLN A 277 -0.60 14.68 -11.84
CA GLN A 277 -1.16 14.68 -10.48
C GLN A 277 -0.25 14.03 -9.43
N PHE A 278 0.56 13.04 -9.79
CA PHE A 278 1.48 12.38 -8.86
C PHE A 278 2.72 13.23 -8.61
N SER A 279 3.23 13.94 -9.63
CA SER A 279 4.46 14.71 -9.50
C SER A 279 4.46 15.73 -8.34
N PRO A 280 3.39 16.51 -8.09
CA PRO A 280 3.31 17.40 -6.93
C PRO A 280 3.31 16.67 -5.57
N LEU A 281 2.84 15.42 -5.53
CA LEU A 281 2.75 14.62 -4.31
C LEU A 281 4.10 13.98 -3.97
N ILE A 282 4.75 13.33 -4.94
CA ILE A 282 5.91 12.45 -4.70
C ILE A 282 7.19 12.88 -5.42
N GLY A 283 7.18 14.03 -6.11
CA GLY A 283 8.30 14.58 -6.85
C GLY A 283 8.18 14.35 -8.36
N GLU A 284 8.88 15.13 -9.17
CA GLU A 284 8.81 15.00 -10.63
C GLU A 284 9.13 13.59 -11.12
N TYR A 285 8.59 13.25 -12.30
CA TYR A 285 8.88 12.01 -13.00
C TYR A 285 10.40 11.74 -13.04
N PRO A 286 10.88 10.60 -12.51
CA PRO A 286 12.31 10.41 -12.25
C PRO A 286 13.16 10.28 -13.51
N PHE A 287 12.54 9.97 -14.65
CA PHE A 287 13.23 9.78 -15.92
C PHE A 287 12.90 10.91 -16.91
N ALA A 288 12.57 12.11 -16.41
CA ALA A 288 12.04 13.20 -17.21
C ALA A 288 13.01 13.85 -18.22
N ASN A 289 14.26 13.39 -18.32
CA ASN A 289 15.15 13.71 -19.46
C ASN A 289 14.97 12.73 -20.64
N GLU A 290 14.15 11.71 -20.48
CA GLU A 290 13.79 10.73 -21.50
C GLU A 290 12.29 10.83 -21.80
N ARG A 291 11.58 9.71 -21.92
CA ARG A 291 10.14 9.61 -22.17
C ARG A 291 9.49 8.66 -21.17
N TYR A 292 8.17 8.69 -21.10
CA TYR A 292 7.38 7.58 -20.58
C TYR A 292 6.65 6.86 -21.71
N GLY A 293 6.94 5.58 -21.86
CA GLY A 293 6.38 4.71 -22.87
C GLY A 293 5.31 3.78 -22.33
N GLN A 294 4.39 3.39 -23.21
CA GLN A 294 3.38 2.37 -22.95
C GLN A 294 3.30 1.46 -24.16
N THR A 295 3.28 0.15 -23.94
CA THR A 295 3.30 -0.84 -25.02
C THR A 295 2.26 -1.91 -24.78
N GLN A 296 1.37 -2.13 -25.72
CA GLN A 296 0.41 -3.22 -25.64
C GLN A 296 1.10 -4.57 -25.82
N TRP A 297 0.72 -5.54 -25.00
CA TRP A 297 1.14 -6.94 -25.16
C TRP A 297 -0.05 -7.91 -25.06
N ASN A 298 0.22 -9.21 -25.19
CA ASN A 298 -0.81 -10.26 -25.10
C ASN A 298 -1.04 -10.78 -23.67
N LEU A 299 -0.18 -10.43 -22.71
CA LEU A 299 -0.42 -10.77 -21.32
C LEU A 299 -1.53 -9.85 -20.76
N GLY A 300 -2.27 -10.32 -19.77
CA GLY A 300 -3.16 -9.44 -18.98
C GLY A 300 -2.34 -8.49 -18.11
N GLY A 301 -3.01 -7.69 -17.28
CA GLY A 301 -2.35 -6.83 -16.29
C GLY A 301 -1.33 -5.88 -16.93
N GLY A 302 -0.25 -5.60 -16.21
CA GLY A 302 0.84 -4.76 -16.68
C GLY A 302 2.19 -5.24 -16.16
N MET A 303 3.23 -4.54 -16.61
CA MET A 303 4.58 -4.66 -16.11
C MET A 303 5.30 -3.33 -16.25
N GLU A 304 5.95 -2.91 -15.18
CA GLU A 304 6.46 -1.55 -15.01
C GLU A 304 7.78 -1.25 -15.73
N HIS A 305 8.18 -2.06 -16.72
CA HIS A 305 9.47 -1.95 -17.42
C HIS A 305 9.93 -0.50 -17.55
N GLN A 306 11.08 -0.18 -16.93
CA GLN A 306 11.48 1.20 -16.67
C GLN A 306 11.40 2.08 -17.92
N THR A 307 10.70 3.21 -17.81
CA THR A 307 10.37 4.15 -18.90
C THR A 307 9.48 3.63 -20.04
N ASN A 308 8.98 2.39 -19.98
CA ASN A 308 8.18 1.80 -21.04
C ASN A 308 7.28 0.65 -20.56
N THR A 309 6.25 0.95 -19.78
CA THR A 309 5.30 -0.03 -19.24
C THR A 309 4.65 -0.89 -20.32
N PHE A 310 4.55 -2.20 -20.10
CA PHE A 310 3.77 -3.09 -20.95
C PHE A 310 2.37 -3.31 -20.36
N LEU A 311 1.32 -3.27 -21.19
CA LEU A 311 -0.08 -3.26 -20.77
C LEU A 311 -0.95 -4.25 -21.55
N GLY A 312 -1.75 -5.00 -20.81
CA GLY A 312 -2.75 -5.93 -21.34
C GLY A 312 -4.16 -5.35 -21.48
N SER A 313 -4.47 -4.31 -20.69
CA SER A 313 -5.75 -3.63 -20.70
C SER A 313 -5.56 -2.10 -20.71
N THR A 314 -6.66 -1.37 -20.88
CA THR A 314 -6.70 0.11 -20.85
C THR A 314 -7.29 0.63 -19.55
N GLY A 315 -7.36 -0.21 -18.52
CA GLY A 315 -7.97 0.14 -17.25
C GLY A 315 -7.24 1.32 -16.59
N PRO A 316 -7.94 2.40 -16.20
CA PRO A 316 -7.25 3.59 -15.73
C PRO A 316 -6.51 3.37 -14.40
N SER A 317 -7.05 2.51 -13.54
CA SER A 317 -6.39 2.07 -12.31
C SER A 317 -5.08 1.35 -12.61
N LEU A 318 -5.09 0.37 -13.51
CA LEU A 318 -3.88 -0.32 -13.97
C LEU A 318 -2.85 0.68 -14.51
N VAL A 319 -3.25 1.57 -15.43
CA VAL A 319 -2.32 2.56 -16.01
C VAL A 319 -1.68 3.46 -14.95
N ALA A 320 -2.45 3.85 -13.92
CA ALA A 320 -1.94 4.65 -12.81
C ALA A 320 -0.99 3.85 -11.89
N HIS A 321 -1.30 2.58 -11.61
CA HIS A 321 -0.44 1.65 -10.86
C HIS A 321 0.92 1.50 -11.54
N GLU A 322 0.90 1.17 -12.83
CA GLU A 322 2.14 0.97 -13.61
C GLU A 322 2.98 2.22 -13.75
N LEU A 323 2.35 3.39 -13.88
CA LEU A 323 3.07 4.65 -13.90
C LEU A 323 3.68 4.96 -12.52
N ALA A 324 3.02 4.60 -11.42
CA ALA A 324 3.52 4.84 -10.08
C ALA A 324 4.83 4.08 -9.81
N HIS A 325 5.01 2.92 -10.42
CA HIS A 325 6.23 2.14 -10.31
C HIS A 325 7.50 2.88 -10.77
N GLN A 326 7.33 3.86 -11.66
CA GLN A 326 8.44 4.69 -12.12
C GLN A 326 9.14 5.39 -10.95
N TRP A 327 8.40 5.77 -9.89
CA TRP A 327 8.97 6.21 -8.62
C TRP A 327 9.26 5.04 -7.66
N PHE A 328 8.33 4.10 -7.53
CA PHE A 328 8.36 2.99 -6.57
C PHE A 328 8.59 1.63 -7.26
N GLY A 329 9.83 1.19 -7.36
CA GLY A 329 10.21 -0.03 -8.09
C GLY A 329 11.30 0.25 -9.11
N ASP A 330 11.20 1.34 -9.85
CA ASP A 330 12.19 1.70 -10.85
C ASP A 330 13.24 2.65 -10.29
N ARG A 331 12.84 3.88 -9.91
CA ARG A 331 13.77 4.84 -9.30
C ARG A 331 14.31 4.31 -7.98
N VAL A 332 13.47 3.74 -7.13
CA VAL A 332 13.90 3.07 -5.91
C VAL A 332 13.34 1.66 -5.91
N THR A 333 14.19 0.69 -6.24
CA THR A 333 13.83 -0.72 -6.34
C THR A 333 13.91 -1.39 -4.97
N CYS A 334 13.03 -2.36 -4.66
CA CYS A 334 13.24 -3.21 -3.49
C CYS A 334 14.60 -3.95 -3.59
N ARG A 335 15.38 -3.95 -2.51
CA ARG A 335 16.68 -4.64 -2.46
C ARG A 335 16.52 -6.16 -2.46
N SER A 336 15.45 -6.64 -1.85
CA SER A 336 15.06 -8.03 -1.76
C SER A 336 13.56 -8.12 -2.01
N TRP A 337 13.10 -9.25 -2.54
CA TRP A 337 11.68 -9.54 -2.62
C TRP A 337 11.01 -9.60 -1.23
N SER A 338 11.79 -9.71 -0.15
CA SER A 338 11.31 -9.45 1.23
C SER A 338 10.64 -8.09 1.41
N ASP A 339 11.07 -7.10 0.63
CA ASP A 339 10.66 -5.71 0.67
C ASP A 339 9.83 -5.31 -0.56
N ILE A 340 9.32 -6.27 -1.34
CA ILE A 340 8.58 -6.00 -2.59
C ILE A 340 7.35 -5.08 -2.40
N TRP A 341 6.79 -5.02 -1.19
CA TRP A 341 5.71 -4.08 -0.86
C TRP A 341 6.11 -2.61 -1.07
N LEU A 342 7.41 -2.28 -1.07
CA LEU A 342 7.91 -0.95 -1.40
C LEU A 342 7.60 -0.58 -2.85
N ASN A 343 7.59 -1.57 -3.74
CA ASN A 343 7.15 -1.40 -5.13
C ASN A 343 5.61 -1.49 -5.16
N GLU A 344 5.07 -2.67 -4.88
CA GLU A 344 3.66 -2.99 -5.13
C GLU A 344 2.68 -2.29 -4.21
N GLY A 345 3.02 -2.18 -2.93
CA GLY A 345 2.18 -1.50 -1.95
C GLY A 345 2.08 -0.01 -2.29
N PHE A 346 3.17 0.64 -2.69
CA PHE A 346 3.13 2.05 -3.06
C PHE A 346 2.49 2.28 -4.44
N ALA A 347 2.69 1.41 -5.43
CA ALA A 347 1.95 1.47 -6.68
C ALA A 347 0.43 1.32 -6.45
N THR A 348 0.03 0.34 -5.65
CA THR A 348 -1.36 0.12 -5.22
C THR A 348 -1.91 1.34 -4.46
N TYR A 349 -1.11 1.97 -3.61
CA TYR A 349 -1.47 3.20 -2.90
C TYR A 349 -1.67 4.38 -3.87
N MET A 350 -0.82 4.52 -4.88
CA MET A 350 -0.95 5.59 -5.88
C MET A 350 -2.14 5.35 -6.82
N GLU A 351 -2.48 4.09 -7.13
CA GLU A 351 -3.77 3.73 -7.76
C GLU A 351 -4.94 4.27 -6.93
N PHE A 352 -4.92 4.06 -5.62
CA PHE A 352 -5.94 4.61 -4.73
C PHE A 352 -5.98 6.15 -4.77
N GLN A 353 -4.83 6.83 -4.89
CA GLN A 353 -4.79 8.29 -5.05
C GLN A 353 -5.40 8.74 -6.37
N TYR A 354 -5.11 8.05 -7.47
CA TYR A 354 -5.77 8.29 -8.75
C TYR A 354 -7.30 8.17 -8.62
N MET A 355 -7.78 7.12 -7.95
CA MET A 355 -9.20 6.94 -7.66
C MET A 355 -9.78 8.08 -6.82
N LEU A 356 -9.07 8.59 -5.83
CA LEU A 356 -9.53 9.75 -5.04
C LEU A 356 -9.63 11.04 -5.86
N LEU A 357 -8.74 11.22 -6.83
CA LEU A 357 -8.71 12.40 -7.69
C LEU A 357 -9.82 12.37 -8.76
N THR A 358 -10.21 11.17 -9.21
CA THR A 358 -11.17 11.00 -10.31
C THR A 358 -12.58 10.62 -9.85
N ALA A 359 -12.70 9.91 -8.72
CA ALA A 359 -13.96 9.42 -8.18
C ALA A 359 -13.99 9.44 -6.63
N PRO A 360 -13.82 10.61 -5.98
CA PRO A 360 -13.66 10.73 -4.52
C PRO A 360 -14.78 10.10 -3.69
N SER A 361 -16.02 10.08 -4.22
CA SER A 361 -17.18 9.47 -3.54
C SER A 361 -17.05 7.96 -3.34
N THR A 362 -16.17 7.30 -4.07
CA THR A 362 -15.97 5.84 -4.00
C THR A 362 -14.99 5.40 -2.92
N ARG A 363 -14.29 6.34 -2.25
CA ARG A 363 -13.25 6.07 -1.24
C ARG A 363 -13.58 4.94 -0.28
N VAL A 364 -14.73 5.06 0.41
CA VAL A 364 -15.12 4.11 1.46
C VAL A 364 -15.38 2.73 0.86
N ALA A 365 -16.09 2.65 -0.26
CA ALA A 365 -16.38 1.38 -0.91
C ALA A 365 -15.08 0.70 -1.41
N TYR A 366 -14.14 1.49 -1.92
CA TYR A 366 -12.85 1.01 -2.40
C TYR A 366 -11.96 0.47 -1.26
N LEU A 367 -11.81 1.22 -0.17
CA LEU A 367 -11.05 0.74 1.01
C LEU A 367 -11.77 -0.42 1.74
N GLN A 368 -13.10 -0.47 1.70
CA GLN A 368 -13.85 -1.60 2.23
C GLN A 368 -13.57 -2.88 1.43
N ALA A 369 -13.46 -2.78 0.10
CA ALA A 369 -13.09 -3.92 -0.74
C ALA A 369 -11.69 -4.45 -0.38
N TRP A 370 -10.72 -3.54 -0.17
CA TRP A 370 -9.38 -3.92 0.29
C TRP A 370 -9.43 -4.58 1.68
N ALA A 371 -10.11 -3.95 2.64
CA ALA A 371 -10.24 -4.50 4.00
C ALA A 371 -10.90 -5.88 3.99
N ASN A 372 -11.93 -6.10 3.16
CA ASN A 372 -12.56 -7.40 2.99
C ASN A 372 -11.57 -8.44 2.47
N THR A 373 -10.83 -8.13 1.40
CA THR A 373 -9.78 -9.04 0.87
C THR A 373 -8.73 -9.35 1.93
N ILE A 374 -8.19 -8.34 2.60
CA ILE A 374 -7.15 -8.48 3.64
C ILE A 374 -7.63 -9.36 4.79
N THR A 375 -8.88 -9.18 5.22
CA THR A 375 -9.47 -9.80 6.42
C THR A 375 -10.12 -11.17 6.17
N THR A 376 -9.94 -11.75 4.97
CA THR A 376 -10.32 -13.13 4.65
C THR A 376 -9.57 -14.16 5.49
N SER A 377 -8.34 -13.87 5.92
CA SER A 377 -7.51 -14.72 6.79
C SER A 377 -6.76 -13.88 7.80
N ALA A 378 -6.59 -14.40 9.02
CA ALA A 378 -5.82 -13.73 10.07
C ALA A 378 -4.29 -13.94 9.93
N GLY A 379 -3.86 -15.00 9.26
CA GLY A 379 -2.43 -15.29 9.06
C GLY A 379 -1.78 -14.43 7.97
N GLY A 380 -0.46 -14.41 7.93
CA GLY A 380 0.36 -13.71 6.95
C GLY A 380 0.71 -12.26 7.31
N SER A 381 1.94 -11.88 7.01
CA SER A 381 2.51 -10.54 7.15
C SER A 381 2.67 -9.88 5.78
N VAL A 382 2.92 -8.56 5.74
CA VAL A 382 3.35 -7.92 4.48
C VAL A 382 4.80 -8.33 4.18
N TYR A 383 5.67 -8.33 5.20
CA TYR A 383 7.04 -8.84 5.12
C TYR A 383 7.07 -10.28 4.60
N ILE A 384 7.94 -10.55 3.62
CA ILE A 384 8.21 -11.90 3.12
C ILE A 384 9.49 -12.40 3.78
N ILE A 385 9.38 -13.51 4.49
CA ILE A 385 10.55 -14.15 5.08
C ILE A 385 11.50 -14.63 3.96
N PRO A 386 12.83 -14.61 4.17
CA PRO A 386 13.79 -14.95 3.12
C PRO A 386 13.58 -16.33 2.46
N ALA A 387 13.04 -17.31 3.18
CA ALA A 387 12.74 -18.63 2.63
C ALA A 387 11.64 -18.60 1.54
N ASP A 388 10.79 -17.57 1.55
CA ASP A 388 9.65 -17.42 0.65
C ASP A 388 9.94 -16.46 -0.53
N THR A 389 11.13 -15.86 -0.62
CA THR A 389 11.49 -14.92 -1.71
C THR A 389 11.74 -15.60 -3.07
N LEU A 390 11.53 -16.92 -3.13
CA LEU A 390 11.50 -17.71 -4.36
C LEU A 390 10.08 -18.22 -4.67
N ASN A 391 9.09 -17.91 -3.83
CA ASN A 391 7.70 -18.29 -4.02
C ASN A 391 6.92 -17.09 -4.56
N GLU A 392 6.77 -17.00 -5.87
CA GLU A 392 6.07 -15.89 -6.52
C GLU A 392 4.62 -15.74 -6.12
N ASN A 393 3.92 -16.82 -5.78
CA ASN A 393 2.56 -16.69 -5.24
C ASN A 393 2.55 -15.89 -3.94
N ARG A 394 3.65 -15.96 -3.17
CA ARG A 394 3.85 -15.16 -1.98
C ARG A 394 4.41 -13.78 -2.30
N ILE A 395 5.37 -13.66 -3.23
CA ILE A 395 5.91 -12.35 -3.68
C ILE A 395 4.76 -11.47 -4.16
N PHE A 396 3.96 -11.99 -5.08
CA PHE A 396 2.83 -11.31 -5.71
C PHE A 396 1.51 -11.73 -5.06
N ASP A 397 1.42 -11.69 -3.73
CA ASP A 397 0.19 -12.03 -2.99
C ASP A 397 -0.80 -10.85 -2.99
N ASN A 398 -1.98 -11.02 -3.60
CA ASN A 398 -3.00 -9.97 -3.64
C ASN A 398 -3.30 -9.40 -2.27
N ARG A 399 -3.46 -10.29 -1.29
CA ARG A 399 -3.97 -9.94 0.02
C ARG A 399 -2.92 -9.19 0.83
N LEU A 400 -1.68 -9.66 0.80
CA LEU A 400 -0.60 -9.21 1.67
C LEU A 400 0.31 -8.18 1.00
N THR A 401 0.78 -8.45 -0.22
CA THR A 401 1.71 -7.57 -0.93
C THR A 401 1.00 -6.33 -1.47
N TYR A 402 -0.12 -6.52 -2.18
CA TYR A 402 -0.87 -5.43 -2.84
C TYR A 402 -1.82 -4.76 -1.87
N LYS A 403 -2.90 -5.44 -1.48
CA LYS A 403 -3.99 -4.80 -0.73
C LYS A 403 -3.53 -4.38 0.66
N LYS A 404 -2.91 -5.27 1.46
CA LYS A 404 -2.39 -4.88 2.79
C LYS A 404 -1.23 -3.89 2.67
N GLY A 405 -0.29 -4.10 1.75
CA GLY A 405 0.81 -3.16 1.47
C GLY A 405 0.34 -1.74 1.11
N GLY A 406 -0.62 -1.60 0.19
CA GLY A 406 -1.23 -0.31 -0.15
C GLY A 406 -2.03 0.30 0.98
N TYR A 407 -2.72 -0.52 1.78
CA TYR A 407 -3.39 -0.05 2.99
C TYR A 407 -2.40 0.50 4.03
N LEU A 408 -1.17 -0.04 4.11
CA LEU A 408 -0.13 0.55 4.97
C LEU A 408 0.18 1.98 4.55
N GLY A 409 0.22 2.29 3.25
CA GLY A 409 0.36 3.67 2.74
C GLY A 409 -0.79 4.59 3.19
N VAL A 410 -2.03 4.09 3.20
CA VAL A 410 -3.20 4.83 3.71
C VAL A 410 -3.07 5.09 5.21
N MET A 411 -2.68 4.09 5.99
CA MET A 411 -2.51 4.21 7.44
C MET A 411 -1.32 5.08 7.84
N LEU A 412 -0.21 5.01 7.10
CA LEU A 412 0.95 5.90 7.29
C LEU A 412 0.56 7.36 7.01
N ARG A 413 -0.16 7.63 5.91
CA ARG A 413 -0.70 8.96 5.62
C ARG A 413 -1.60 9.46 6.75
N TRP A 414 -2.47 8.60 7.29
CA TRP A 414 -3.32 8.94 8.42
C TRP A 414 -2.53 9.24 9.71
N LYS A 415 -1.58 8.38 10.07
CA LYS A 415 -0.78 8.48 11.30
C LYS A 415 0.13 9.70 11.30
N LEU A 416 0.72 10.03 10.14
CA LEU A 416 1.68 11.13 9.99
C LEU A 416 1.02 12.46 9.60
N GLY A 417 -0.18 12.41 9.02
CA GLY A 417 -0.80 13.53 8.32
C GLY A 417 -0.20 13.76 6.93
N ASP A 418 -1.00 14.33 6.04
CA ASP A 418 -0.67 14.51 4.61
C ASP A 418 0.67 15.22 4.38
N SER A 419 0.91 16.30 5.13
CA SER A 419 2.09 17.15 4.93
C SER A 419 3.40 16.41 5.22
N ALA A 420 3.48 15.73 6.37
CA ALA A 420 4.68 14.97 6.76
C ALA A 420 4.83 13.70 5.91
N PHE A 421 3.73 13.02 5.59
CA PHE A 421 3.76 11.82 4.76
C PHE A 421 4.34 12.10 3.36
N TYR A 422 3.79 13.07 2.63
CA TYR A 422 4.28 13.35 1.26
C TYR A 422 5.67 14.00 1.25
N ARG A 423 6.04 14.80 2.26
CA ARG A 423 7.44 15.23 2.42
C ARG A 423 8.36 14.04 2.67
N GLY A 424 7.95 13.10 3.50
CA GLY A 424 8.68 11.87 3.78
C GLY A 424 8.88 11.00 2.55
N LEU A 425 7.86 10.85 1.70
CA LEU A 425 8.00 10.14 0.42
C LEU A 425 8.96 10.86 -0.54
N ARG A 426 8.83 12.19 -0.69
CA ARG A 426 9.78 12.96 -1.51
C ARG A 426 11.21 12.86 -0.98
N ARG A 427 11.38 12.88 0.34
CA ARG A 427 12.67 12.68 1.00
C ARG A 427 13.22 11.29 0.71
N TYR A 428 12.43 10.24 0.87
CA TYR A 428 12.80 8.85 0.56
C TYR A 428 13.24 8.69 -0.90
N LEU A 429 12.44 9.19 -1.85
CA LEU A 429 12.74 9.10 -3.28
C LEU A 429 13.98 9.93 -3.68
N ALA A 430 14.34 10.96 -2.90
CA ALA A 430 15.51 11.79 -3.11
C ALA A 430 16.71 11.43 -2.21
N ASP A 431 16.58 10.44 -1.31
CA ASP A 431 17.64 10.05 -0.37
C ASP A 431 18.82 9.47 -1.17
N PRO A 432 20.02 10.09 -1.13
CA PRO A 432 21.18 9.63 -1.90
C PRO A 432 21.60 8.19 -1.60
N ALA A 433 21.20 7.63 -0.45
CA ALA A 433 21.49 6.25 -0.10
C ALA A 433 20.67 5.21 -0.90
N VAL A 434 19.52 5.61 -1.48
CA VAL A 434 18.60 4.69 -2.16
C VAL A 434 18.07 5.21 -3.50
N SER A 435 18.14 6.51 -3.77
CA SER A 435 17.66 7.10 -5.03
C SER A 435 18.44 6.55 -6.22
N TYR A 436 17.71 6.07 -7.24
CA TYR A 436 18.24 5.32 -8.38
C TYR A 436 18.97 4.01 -8.00
N GLY A 437 18.85 3.55 -6.77
CA GLY A 437 19.44 2.30 -6.26
C GLY A 437 18.37 1.36 -5.70
N THR A 438 18.71 0.68 -4.60
CA THR A 438 17.80 -0.25 -3.92
C THR A 438 17.57 0.11 -2.45
N ALA A 439 16.37 -0.17 -1.96
CA ALA A 439 15.94 0.14 -0.60
C ALA A 439 15.47 -1.10 0.17
N LEU A 440 15.65 -1.04 1.49
CA LEU A 440 14.95 -1.87 2.47
C LEU A 440 13.80 -1.07 3.10
N THR A 441 12.85 -1.76 3.74
CA THR A 441 11.75 -1.11 4.47
C THR A 441 12.25 -0.11 5.53
N ALA A 442 13.40 -0.39 6.14
CA ALA A 442 14.05 0.51 7.11
C ALA A 442 14.47 1.86 6.49
N ASP A 443 14.77 1.92 5.19
CA ASP A 443 15.13 3.16 4.51
C ASP A 443 13.92 4.09 4.34
N LEU A 444 12.75 3.52 4.01
CA LEU A 444 11.49 4.25 4.02
C LEU A 444 11.15 4.73 5.43
N GLN A 445 11.19 3.83 6.41
CA GLN A 445 10.90 4.15 7.81
C GLN A 445 11.72 5.35 8.27
N ARG A 446 13.06 5.29 8.13
CA ARG A 446 13.98 6.37 8.52
C ARG A 446 13.60 7.71 7.90
N ASN A 447 13.22 7.73 6.62
CA ASN A 447 12.87 8.97 5.92
C ASN A 447 11.50 9.53 6.35
N LEU A 448 10.52 8.67 6.64
CA LEU A 448 9.23 9.09 7.21
C LEU A 448 9.38 9.61 8.65
N GLU A 449 10.20 8.96 9.48
CA GLU A 449 10.48 9.38 10.86
C GLU A 449 11.22 10.73 10.87
N ALA A 450 12.17 10.94 9.95
CA ALA A 450 12.90 12.21 9.83
C ALA A 450 11.98 13.42 9.53
N GLU A 451 10.94 13.23 8.71
CA GLU A 451 10.01 14.31 8.34
C GLU A 451 8.85 14.51 9.32
N SER A 452 8.48 13.46 10.06
CA SER A 452 7.36 13.48 11.01
C SER A 452 7.77 13.75 12.45
N GLY A 453 9.01 13.42 12.84
CA GLY A 453 9.46 13.42 14.23
C GLY A 453 8.84 12.32 15.11
N LEU A 454 8.05 11.40 14.53
CA LEU A 454 7.43 10.27 15.22
C LEU A 454 8.28 9.01 15.01
N SER A 455 8.37 8.13 16.01
CA SER A 455 8.84 6.78 15.75
C SER A 455 7.73 5.94 15.14
N LEU A 456 8.08 5.20 14.09
CA LEU A 456 7.23 4.26 13.38
C LEU A 456 7.55 2.80 13.71
N THR A 457 8.46 2.54 14.66
CA THR A 457 8.88 1.18 15.06
C THR A 457 7.70 0.27 15.35
N GLU A 458 6.79 0.66 16.25
CA GLU A 458 5.59 -0.14 16.56
C GLU A 458 4.68 -0.31 15.34
N PHE A 459 4.52 0.72 14.52
CA PHE A 459 3.73 0.60 13.30
C PHE A 459 4.27 -0.49 12.36
N PHE A 460 5.58 -0.53 12.13
CA PHE A 460 6.17 -1.57 11.28
C PHE A 460 6.16 -2.94 11.97
N ASN A 461 6.39 -3.02 13.28
CA ASN A 461 6.28 -4.27 14.04
C ASN A 461 4.89 -4.89 13.92
N ASP A 462 3.84 -4.10 14.06
CA ASP A 462 2.46 -4.61 14.06
C ASP A 462 1.95 -4.90 12.65
N TRP A 463 2.15 -3.96 11.73
CA TRP A 463 1.44 -3.96 10.46
C TRP A 463 2.24 -4.56 9.31
N PHE A 464 3.56 -4.41 9.33
CA PHE A 464 4.45 -4.91 8.28
C PHE A 464 5.01 -6.30 8.63
N TYR A 465 5.67 -6.43 9.78
CA TYR A 465 6.22 -7.70 10.27
C TYR A 465 5.14 -8.59 10.91
N GLY A 466 4.24 -7.97 11.67
CA GLY A 466 3.13 -8.62 12.34
C GLY A 466 2.04 -9.11 11.39
N GLN A 467 1.33 -10.14 11.83
CA GLN A 467 0.20 -10.73 11.11
C GLN A 467 -1.13 -10.23 11.67
N GLY A 468 -2.20 -10.47 10.91
CA GLY A 468 -3.56 -10.16 11.35
C GLY A 468 -3.93 -8.68 11.24
N TYR A 469 -4.95 -8.32 12.02
CA TYR A 469 -5.66 -7.05 12.03
C TYR A 469 -6.53 -6.94 13.31
N PRO A 470 -6.92 -5.73 13.72
CA PRO A 470 -7.78 -5.51 14.88
C PRO A 470 -9.29 -5.62 14.57
N ASN A 471 -10.06 -5.91 15.61
CA ASN A 471 -11.49 -5.66 15.71
C ASN A 471 -11.72 -4.63 16.81
N TYR A 472 -12.50 -3.60 16.53
CA TYR A 472 -12.80 -2.53 17.48
C TYR A 472 -14.18 -2.70 18.09
N SER A 473 -14.28 -2.40 19.39
CA SER A 473 -15.55 -2.22 20.08
C SER A 473 -15.52 -0.96 20.92
N ALA A 474 -16.63 -0.23 20.95
CA ALA A 474 -16.74 0.96 21.78
C ALA A 474 -18.07 0.99 22.52
N VAL A 475 -18.01 1.31 23.80
CA VAL A 475 -19.16 1.65 24.63
C VAL A 475 -19.10 3.15 24.91
N TRP A 476 -20.18 3.89 24.63
CA TRP A 476 -20.19 5.33 24.86
C TRP A 476 -21.48 5.83 25.47
N SER A 477 -21.41 6.93 26.20
CA SER A 477 -22.56 7.58 26.84
C SER A 477 -22.44 9.09 26.75
N GLN A 478 -23.57 9.78 26.66
CA GLN A 478 -23.61 11.23 26.81
C GLN A 478 -23.42 11.61 28.28
N GLN A 479 -22.76 12.72 28.53
CA GLN A 479 -22.69 13.36 29.82
C GLN A 479 -23.39 14.72 29.77
N ASN A 480 -23.64 15.32 30.93
CA ASN A 480 -24.21 16.66 31.01
C ASN A 480 -23.30 17.67 30.30
N GLY A 481 -23.89 18.66 29.63
CA GLY A 481 -23.14 19.76 29.00
C GLY A 481 -22.51 19.43 27.63
N GLY A 482 -23.02 18.43 26.90
CA GLY A 482 -22.54 18.10 25.55
C GLY A 482 -21.27 17.24 25.51
N SER A 483 -20.76 16.83 26.67
CA SER A 483 -19.63 15.92 26.76
C SER A 483 -20.04 14.47 26.48
N VAL A 484 -19.13 13.66 25.95
CA VAL A 484 -19.31 12.22 25.74
C VAL A 484 -18.17 11.46 26.40
N SER A 485 -18.51 10.33 27.02
CA SER A 485 -17.53 9.36 27.51
C SER A 485 -17.55 8.12 26.64
N VAL A 486 -16.35 7.65 26.27
CA VAL A 486 -16.15 6.49 25.40
C VAL A 486 -15.17 5.54 26.10
N THR A 487 -15.50 4.26 26.14
CA THR A 487 -14.54 3.18 26.42
C THR A 487 -14.30 2.45 25.11
N LEU A 488 -13.10 2.62 24.54
CA LEU A 488 -12.68 1.97 23.30
C LEU A 488 -11.88 0.71 23.66
N SER A 489 -12.14 -0.38 22.96
CA SER A 489 -11.47 -1.67 23.14
C SER A 489 -11.12 -2.27 21.79
N GLN A 490 -10.14 -3.15 21.81
CA GLN A 490 -9.67 -3.88 20.65
C GLN A 490 -9.42 -5.35 21.00
N THR A 491 -9.65 -6.24 20.04
CA THR A 491 -9.08 -7.59 20.00
C THR A 491 -8.29 -7.81 18.71
N GLN A 492 -7.18 -8.52 18.80
CA GLN A 492 -6.31 -8.90 17.68
C GLN A 492 -6.80 -10.21 17.03
N SER A 493 -6.63 -10.33 15.71
CA SER A 493 -6.94 -11.58 15.01
C SER A 493 -5.78 -12.59 15.01
N HIS A 494 -4.57 -12.19 15.40
CA HIS A 494 -3.39 -13.06 15.43
C HIS A 494 -2.51 -12.76 16.65
N ALA A 495 -1.87 -13.78 17.22
CA ALA A 495 -1.10 -13.68 18.46
C ALA A 495 0.29 -13.03 18.30
N SER A 496 0.76 -12.83 17.06
CA SER A 496 2.05 -12.17 16.79
C SER A 496 2.05 -10.68 17.11
N VAL A 497 0.87 -10.08 17.30
CA VAL A 497 0.70 -8.66 17.60
C VAL A 497 -0.15 -8.56 18.86
N SER A 498 0.37 -7.94 19.91
CA SER A 498 -0.33 -7.81 21.19
C SER A 498 -1.40 -6.72 21.16
N PHE A 499 -1.16 -5.65 20.41
CA PHE A 499 -2.04 -4.51 20.28
C PHE A 499 -1.70 -3.77 18.97
N PHE A 500 -2.62 -2.96 18.44
CA PHE A 500 -2.42 -2.23 17.18
C PHE A 500 -2.61 -0.73 17.44
N GLU A 501 -1.54 -0.02 17.76
CA GLU A 501 -1.57 1.37 18.23
C GLU A 501 -1.85 2.35 17.08
N MET A 502 -3.06 2.94 17.10
CA MET A 502 -3.47 3.91 16.09
C MET A 502 -4.29 5.08 16.68
N PRO A 503 -4.19 6.28 16.08
CA PRO A 503 -5.10 7.38 16.36
C PRO A 503 -6.47 7.08 15.74
N VAL A 504 -7.41 6.53 16.50
CA VAL A 504 -8.71 6.07 16.00
C VAL A 504 -9.67 7.25 15.83
N PRO A 505 -10.15 7.57 14.62
CA PRO A 505 -11.17 8.59 14.43
C PRO A 505 -12.54 8.08 14.90
N LEU A 506 -13.22 8.87 15.72
CA LEU A 506 -14.57 8.60 16.21
C LEU A 506 -15.48 9.73 15.73
N GLN A 507 -16.39 9.42 14.80
CA GLN A 507 -17.37 10.39 14.32
C GLN A 507 -18.60 10.34 15.21
N PHE A 508 -18.98 11.49 15.76
CA PHE A 508 -20.22 11.72 16.46
C PHE A 508 -21.16 12.51 15.56
N LYS A 509 -22.44 12.15 15.53
CA LYS A 509 -23.43 12.87 14.72
C LYS A 509 -24.83 12.85 15.32
N ASN A 510 -25.67 13.76 14.83
CA ASN A 510 -27.12 13.71 14.95
C ASN A 510 -27.75 14.04 13.59
N ALA A 511 -29.05 14.36 13.57
CA ALA A 511 -29.77 14.68 12.33
C ALA A 511 -29.24 15.90 11.55
N THR A 512 -28.54 16.84 12.19
CA THR A 512 -28.17 18.13 11.57
C THR A 512 -26.68 18.46 11.62
N ARG A 513 -25.90 17.78 12.46
CA ARG A 513 -24.47 18.03 12.68
C ARG A 513 -23.69 16.75 12.83
N ASP A 514 -22.43 16.78 12.43
CA ASP A 514 -21.43 15.79 12.79
C ASP A 514 -20.10 16.45 13.19
N THR A 515 -19.27 15.68 13.88
CA THR A 515 -17.87 16.04 14.17
C THR A 515 -17.05 14.76 14.35
N THR A 516 -15.75 14.83 14.09
CA THR A 516 -14.83 13.70 14.31
C THR A 516 -13.78 14.11 15.34
N VAL A 517 -13.64 13.27 16.38
CA VAL A 517 -12.58 13.39 17.39
C VAL A 517 -11.61 12.22 17.25
N ILE A 518 -10.37 12.41 17.69
CA ILE A 518 -9.31 11.40 17.57
C ILE A 518 -9.02 10.80 18.94
N ALA A 519 -9.15 9.47 19.05
CA ALA A 519 -8.79 8.71 20.24
C ALA A 519 -7.42 8.04 20.01
N ASN A 520 -6.37 8.52 20.68
CA ASN A 520 -5.05 7.87 20.67
C ASN A 520 -5.12 6.56 21.46
N HIS A 521 -5.45 5.47 20.76
CA HIS A 521 -5.74 4.19 21.36
C HIS A 521 -4.45 3.39 21.55
N THR A 522 -4.08 3.15 22.81
CA THR A 522 -2.81 2.49 23.19
C THR A 522 -3.00 1.27 24.08
N GLN A 523 -4.23 1.01 24.54
CA GLN A 523 -4.58 -0.20 25.30
C GLN A 523 -6.07 -0.52 25.17
N SER A 524 -6.44 -1.79 25.29
CA SER A 524 -7.83 -2.21 25.25
C SER A 524 -8.58 -1.76 26.52
N GLY A 525 -9.84 -1.34 26.40
CA GLY A 525 -10.63 -0.79 27.51
C GLY A 525 -10.27 0.66 27.89
N GLN A 526 -9.55 1.39 27.03
CA GLN A 526 -9.13 2.76 27.30
C GLN A 526 -10.33 3.73 27.28
N ALA A 527 -10.42 4.55 28.33
CA ALA A 527 -11.46 5.55 28.47
C ALA A 527 -11.03 6.92 27.90
N PHE A 528 -11.96 7.58 27.21
CA PHE A 528 -11.80 8.92 26.66
C PHE A 528 -13.02 9.78 27.02
N THR A 529 -12.81 11.09 27.13
CA THR A 529 -13.87 12.09 27.28
C THR A 529 -13.65 13.19 26.26
N PHE A 530 -14.69 13.53 25.52
CA PHE A 530 -14.67 14.59 24.50
C PHE A 530 -15.81 15.57 24.76
N ASN A 531 -15.53 16.86 24.64
CA ASN A 531 -16.55 17.90 24.74
C ASN A 531 -17.03 18.25 23.33
N LEU A 532 -18.32 18.06 23.07
CA LEU A 532 -18.95 18.38 21.80
C LEU A 532 -19.84 19.61 21.97
N ASP A 533 -19.93 20.45 20.94
CA ASP A 533 -20.80 21.63 20.91
C ASP A 533 -22.26 21.28 20.56
N PHE A 534 -22.59 19.98 20.50
CA PHE A 534 -23.93 19.46 20.26
C PHE A 534 -24.15 18.11 20.97
N VAL A 535 -25.40 17.65 20.97
CA VAL A 535 -25.79 16.35 21.54
C VAL A 535 -25.84 15.31 20.41
N PRO A 536 -24.90 14.35 20.33
CA PRO A 536 -24.88 13.34 19.27
C PRO A 536 -25.82 12.17 19.59
N ASP A 537 -26.57 11.65 18.63
CA ASP A 537 -27.37 10.43 18.82
C ASP A 537 -26.62 9.15 18.37
N THR A 538 -25.58 9.32 17.55
CA THR A 538 -24.85 8.26 16.87
C THR A 538 -23.34 8.47 17.03
N MET A 539 -22.60 7.36 17.19
CA MET A 539 -21.14 7.34 17.08
C MET A 539 -20.73 6.25 16.09
N ILE A 540 -19.74 6.55 15.24
CA ILE A 540 -19.19 5.63 14.24
C ILE A 540 -17.67 5.59 14.41
N ILE A 541 -17.11 4.38 14.49
CA ILE A 541 -15.67 4.18 14.53
C ILE A 541 -15.15 4.23 13.10
N ASP A 542 -14.22 5.14 12.85
CA ASP A 542 -13.46 5.26 11.60
C ASP A 542 -14.34 5.14 10.33
N PRO A 543 -15.26 6.10 10.11
CA PRO A 543 -16.22 6.04 9.01
C PRO A 543 -15.58 6.19 7.62
N GLN A 544 -14.35 6.72 7.56
CA GLN A 544 -13.59 6.94 6.33
C GLN A 544 -12.57 5.83 6.04
N LEU A 545 -12.58 4.76 6.85
CA LEU A 545 -11.72 3.58 6.74
C LEU A 545 -10.23 3.94 6.65
N TRP A 546 -9.78 4.85 7.51
CA TRP A 546 -8.36 5.16 7.61
C TRP A 546 -7.54 4.01 8.20
N ILE A 547 -8.16 3.15 9.02
CA ILE A 547 -7.47 2.09 9.76
C ILE A 547 -8.00 0.73 9.33
N LEU A 548 -7.08 -0.13 8.89
CA LEU A 548 -7.39 -1.52 8.57
C LEU A 548 -7.96 -2.23 9.79
N SER A 549 -9.18 -2.71 9.68
CA SER A 549 -9.88 -3.47 10.71
C SER A 549 -11.01 -4.28 10.09
N LYS A 550 -11.49 -5.31 10.77
CA LYS A 550 -12.58 -6.15 10.26
C LYS A 550 -13.93 -5.76 10.85
N THR A 551 -14.08 -5.94 12.15
CA THR A 551 -15.35 -5.67 12.84
C THR A 551 -15.23 -4.41 13.69
N LYS A 552 -16.26 -3.55 13.61
CA LYS A 552 -16.41 -2.33 14.40
C LYS A 552 -17.79 -2.34 15.04
N THR A 553 -17.87 -2.49 16.36
CA THR A 553 -19.15 -2.50 17.09
C THR A 553 -19.25 -1.30 18.03
N VAL A 554 -20.39 -0.61 18.01
CA VAL A 554 -20.65 0.53 18.89
C VAL A 554 -21.91 0.27 19.71
N GLN A 555 -21.79 0.43 21.02
CA GLN A 555 -22.92 0.41 21.95
C GLN A 555 -23.07 1.78 22.59
N ARG A 556 -24.20 2.43 22.34
CA ARG A 556 -24.61 3.63 23.08
C ARG A 556 -25.31 3.21 24.36
N LEU A 557 -24.83 3.69 25.50
CA LEU A 557 -25.56 3.64 26.76
C LEU A 557 -26.47 4.86 26.84
N SER A 558 -27.75 4.63 27.07
CA SER A 558 -28.70 5.69 27.41
C SER A 558 -28.37 6.22 28.80
N THR A 559 -27.70 7.36 28.88
CA THR A 559 -27.50 8.06 30.16
C THR A 559 -28.77 8.81 30.54
N SER A 560 -29.62 8.14 31.31
CA SER A 560 -30.50 8.80 32.29
C SER A 560 -30.61 7.93 33.54
N VAL A 561 -29.51 7.80 34.29
CA VAL A 561 -29.58 7.36 35.69
C VAL A 561 -28.95 8.40 36.60
N SER A 562 -29.63 9.56 36.65
CA SER A 562 -30.23 10.08 37.88
C SER A 562 -29.37 10.32 39.13
N SER A 563 -28.13 10.80 39.06
CA SER A 563 -27.50 11.37 40.27
C SER A 563 -28.21 12.66 40.75
N LEU A 564 -28.74 13.47 39.82
CA LEU A 564 -29.53 14.67 40.15
C LEU A 564 -30.97 14.34 40.59
N ALA A 565 -31.66 13.43 39.91
CA ALA A 565 -33.04 13.07 40.27
C ALA A 565 -33.12 12.27 41.59
N TRP A 566 -32.10 11.48 41.95
CA TRP A 566 -32.06 10.85 43.28
C TRP A 566 -31.87 11.86 44.40
N ASN A 567 -30.97 12.84 44.24
CA ASN A 567 -30.78 13.85 45.27
C ASN A 567 -32.05 14.69 45.49
N GLU A 568 -32.88 14.96 44.50
CA GLU A 568 -34.14 15.69 44.72
C GLU A 568 -35.26 14.83 45.33
N GLN A 569 -35.26 13.53 45.03
CA GLN A 569 -36.32 12.61 45.45
C GLN A 569 -36.03 11.91 46.79
N VAL A 570 -34.76 11.83 47.19
CA VAL A 570 -34.37 11.30 48.50
C VAL A 570 -34.69 12.34 49.57
N ARG A 571 -35.61 12.00 50.47
CA ARG A 571 -36.00 12.83 51.61
C ARG A 571 -35.51 12.21 52.91
N LEU A 572 -35.00 13.05 53.81
CA LEU A 572 -34.59 12.67 55.15
C LEU A 572 -35.46 13.38 56.17
N TYR A 573 -35.98 12.64 57.16
CA TYR A 573 -36.75 13.22 58.24
C TYR A 573 -36.72 12.32 59.50
N PRO A 574 -36.69 12.87 60.73
CA PRO A 574 -36.34 14.25 61.02
C PRO A 574 -34.87 14.51 60.69
N ASN A 575 -34.54 15.74 60.33
CA ASN A 575 -33.17 16.18 60.10
C ASN A 575 -33.07 17.65 60.52
N PRO A 576 -32.62 17.97 61.74
CA PRO A 576 -31.81 17.10 62.63
C PRO A 576 -32.53 15.91 63.28
N ALA A 577 -31.79 14.83 63.57
CA ALA A 577 -32.26 13.61 64.23
C ALA A 577 -31.57 13.38 65.59
N THR A 578 -32.28 12.78 66.56
CA THR A 578 -31.79 12.47 67.92
C THR A 578 -31.51 10.98 68.16
N GLY A 579 -32.04 10.10 67.31
CA GLY A 579 -31.87 8.64 67.44
C GLY A 579 -32.07 7.88 66.15
N THR A 580 -33.03 8.30 65.32
CA THR A 580 -33.29 7.65 64.02
C THR A 580 -33.56 8.71 62.95
N VAL A 581 -32.98 8.52 61.76
CA VAL A 581 -33.37 9.27 60.55
C VAL A 581 -34.12 8.34 59.59
N PHE A 582 -35.26 8.79 59.11
CA PHE A 582 -36.02 8.09 58.07
C PHE A 582 -35.58 8.57 56.69
N ILE A 583 -35.39 7.63 55.77
CA ILE A 583 -35.12 7.89 54.36
C ILE A 583 -36.30 7.43 53.51
N THR A 584 -36.79 8.34 52.67
CA THR A 584 -37.70 8.03 51.56
C THR A 584 -36.88 7.91 50.29
N LEU A 585 -37.01 6.77 49.59
CA LEU A 585 -36.32 6.51 48.33
C LEU A 585 -37.22 6.77 47.11
N PRO A 586 -36.64 7.08 45.94
CA PRO A 586 -37.37 7.06 44.67
C PRO A 586 -38.09 5.74 44.42
N ASN A 587 -39.22 5.77 43.70
CA ASN A 587 -39.90 4.55 43.25
C ASN A 587 -39.03 3.68 42.31
N THR A 588 -37.95 4.26 41.77
CA THR A 588 -36.95 3.60 40.93
C THR A 588 -35.82 2.92 41.72
N ALA A 589 -35.83 3.01 43.06
CA ALA A 589 -34.85 2.36 43.91
C ALA A 589 -35.02 0.83 43.88
N GLY A 590 -34.21 0.15 43.06
CA GLY A 590 -34.21 -1.31 42.99
C GLY A 590 -33.80 -1.97 44.32
N SER A 591 -34.12 -3.26 44.46
CA SER A 591 -33.91 -4.09 45.65
C SER A 591 -32.45 -4.43 45.98
N GLY A 592 -31.51 -3.55 45.67
CA GLY A 592 -30.10 -3.67 46.09
C GLY A 592 -29.40 -2.32 46.19
N THR A 593 -30.16 -1.28 46.53
CA THR A 593 -29.58 0.02 46.89
C THR A 593 -28.89 -0.15 48.24
N SER A 594 -27.61 0.20 48.33
CA SER A 594 -26.87 0.23 49.58
C SER A 594 -26.77 1.64 50.13
N TYR A 595 -26.56 1.76 51.44
CA TYR A 595 -26.24 3.03 52.08
C TYR A 595 -24.98 2.93 52.93
N ARG A 596 -24.29 4.07 53.06
CA ARG A 596 -23.19 4.29 53.99
C ARG A 596 -23.38 5.63 54.69
N LEU A 597 -23.34 5.64 56.01
CA LEU A 597 -23.28 6.86 56.81
C LEU A 597 -21.81 7.11 57.17
N VAL A 598 -21.27 8.24 56.71
CA VAL A 598 -19.86 8.57 56.85
C VAL A 598 -19.65 9.86 57.66
N ASN A 599 -18.54 9.92 58.41
CA ASN A 599 -18.08 11.13 59.10
C ASN A 599 -17.25 12.05 58.17
N ALA A 600 -16.75 13.17 58.70
CA ALA A 600 -15.97 14.15 57.94
C ALA A 600 -14.63 13.59 57.43
N GLY A 601 -14.08 12.58 58.11
CA GLY A 601 -12.88 11.86 57.67
C GLY A 601 -13.17 10.75 56.65
N GLY A 602 -14.40 10.60 56.17
CA GLY A 602 -14.80 9.55 55.21
C GLY A 602 -14.94 8.15 55.80
N GLN A 603 -14.81 7.99 57.12
CA GLN A 603 -14.98 6.69 57.78
C GLN A 603 -16.46 6.31 57.80
N THR A 604 -16.76 5.07 57.41
CA THR A 604 -18.12 4.52 57.46
C THR A 604 -18.47 4.11 58.88
N LEU A 605 -19.46 4.79 59.45
CA LEU A 605 -19.97 4.55 60.80
C LEU A 605 -21.07 3.50 60.81
N ARG A 606 -21.91 3.51 59.77
CA ARG A 606 -23.01 2.56 59.54
C ARG A 606 -23.15 2.29 58.05
N GLY A 607 -23.64 1.12 57.68
CA GLY A 607 -23.96 0.81 56.29
C GLY A 607 -24.78 -0.46 56.18
N GLY A 608 -25.45 -0.64 55.05
CA GLY A 608 -26.29 -1.81 54.81
C GLY A 608 -27.04 -1.72 53.48
N LEU A 609 -27.91 -2.71 53.24
CA LEU A 609 -28.80 -2.74 52.10
C LEU A 609 -30.17 -2.16 52.46
N LEU A 610 -30.70 -1.31 51.58
CA LEU A 610 -32.07 -0.82 51.62
C LEU A 610 -32.90 -1.74 50.70
N ALA A 611 -33.73 -2.60 51.29
CA ALA A 611 -34.59 -3.53 50.55
C ALA A 611 -35.97 -2.91 50.26
N GLY A 612 -36.50 -3.07 49.04
CA GLY A 612 -37.92 -2.84 48.66
C GLY A 612 -38.33 -1.42 48.27
N ASN A 613 -39.30 -1.32 47.36
CA ASN A 613 -39.80 -0.06 46.77
C ASN A 613 -40.70 0.72 47.76
N GLY A 614 -40.52 2.04 47.84
CA GLY A 614 -41.57 2.99 48.26
C GLY A 614 -41.93 3.11 49.75
N ALA A 615 -41.20 2.49 50.68
CA ALA A 615 -41.48 2.65 52.12
C ALA A 615 -40.32 3.33 52.87
N ASN A 616 -40.65 4.18 53.86
CA ASN A 616 -39.68 4.84 54.72
C ASN A 616 -38.74 3.79 55.36
N ARG A 617 -37.43 4.01 55.29
CA ARG A 617 -36.42 3.15 55.92
C ARG A 617 -35.77 3.90 57.06
N GLN A 618 -35.43 3.19 58.13
CA GLN A 618 -34.83 3.77 59.32
C GLN A 618 -33.32 3.54 59.30
N ILE A 619 -32.57 4.60 59.56
CA ILE A 619 -31.13 4.53 59.83
C ILE A 619 -30.94 4.99 61.27
N ASP A 620 -30.42 4.09 62.10
CA ASP A 620 -30.08 4.35 63.49
C ASP A 620 -28.86 5.28 63.55
N VAL A 621 -29.05 6.43 64.19
CA VAL A 621 -28.03 7.44 64.46
C VAL A 621 -27.78 7.61 65.96
N SER A 622 -28.38 6.75 66.80
CA SER A 622 -28.12 6.74 68.24
C SER A 622 -26.66 6.42 68.54
N GLY A 623 -26.14 7.05 69.59
CA GLY A 623 -24.74 6.95 70.00
C GLY A 623 -23.74 7.75 69.16
N LEU A 624 -24.17 8.41 68.07
CA LEU A 624 -23.31 9.31 67.29
C LEU A 624 -23.23 10.69 67.94
N ALA A 625 -22.05 11.29 68.07
CA ALA A 625 -21.90 12.64 68.61
C ALA A 625 -22.69 13.70 67.80
N SER A 626 -23.12 14.79 68.44
CA SER A 626 -23.77 15.92 67.74
C SER A 626 -22.89 16.44 66.61
N GLY A 627 -23.42 16.54 65.40
CA GLY A 627 -22.63 16.94 64.23
C GLY A 627 -23.30 16.65 62.89
N ASN A 628 -22.59 17.02 61.81
CA ASN A 628 -23.00 16.74 60.43
C ASN A 628 -22.31 15.46 59.93
N TYR A 629 -23.11 14.57 59.36
CA TYR A 629 -22.69 13.32 58.72
C TYR A 629 -23.18 13.32 57.27
N TRP A 630 -22.62 12.42 56.45
CA TRP A 630 -23.09 12.23 55.07
C TRP A 630 -23.65 10.83 54.88
N LEU A 631 -24.87 10.76 54.37
CA LEU A 631 -25.47 9.54 53.89
C LEU A 631 -25.20 9.42 52.39
N GLU A 632 -24.46 8.38 51.99
CA GLU A 632 -24.18 8.02 50.61
C GLU A 632 -25.03 6.81 50.22
N LEU A 633 -25.71 6.90 49.08
CA LEU A 633 -26.47 5.79 48.49
C LEU A 633 -25.74 5.27 47.27
N ALA A 634 -25.72 3.96 47.05
CA ALA A 634 -25.07 3.36 45.88
C ALA A 634 -25.90 2.21 45.28
N ASP A 635 -25.74 1.97 43.98
CA ASP A 635 -26.37 0.84 43.31
C ASP A 635 -25.65 -0.50 43.58
N ARG A 636 -26.16 -1.60 43.01
CA ARG A 636 -25.58 -2.95 43.16
C ARG A 636 -24.15 -3.08 42.61
N LEU A 637 -23.71 -2.13 41.77
CA LEU A 637 -22.36 -2.09 41.21
C LEU A 637 -21.44 -1.13 41.97
N GLY A 638 -21.90 -0.56 43.10
CA GLY A 638 -21.13 0.35 43.94
C GLY A 638 -21.07 1.79 43.42
N ARG A 639 -21.87 2.14 42.41
CA ARG A 639 -21.90 3.52 41.86
C ARG A 639 -22.76 4.41 42.75
N VAL A 640 -22.23 5.57 43.16
CA VAL A 640 -22.94 6.51 44.04
C VAL A 640 -24.16 7.11 43.32
N LEU A 641 -25.32 6.94 43.92
CA LEU A 641 -26.63 7.41 43.44
C LEU A 641 -27.02 8.75 44.05
N ALA A 642 -26.74 8.98 45.34
CA ALA A 642 -27.13 10.18 46.06
C ALA A 642 -26.19 10.44 47.25
N ARG A 643 -26.10 11.71 47.68
CA ARG A 643 -25.42 12.08 48.92
C ARG A 643 -26.23 13.14 49.67
N LYS A 644 -26.55 12.87 50.93
CA LYS A 644 -27.37 13.76 51.79
C LYS A 644 -26.69 14.05 53.11
N THR A 645 -26.83 15.27 53.59
CA THR A 645 -26.37 15.65 54.93
C THR A 645 -27.36 15.16 55.98
N VAL A 646 -26.87 14.43 56.98
CA VAL A 646 -27.63 14.02 58.18
C VAL A 646 -27.07 14.81 59.36
N GLN A 647 -27.90 15.63 59.99
CA GLN A 647 -27.54 16.38 61.19
C GLN A 647 -28.02 15.58 62.41
N VAL A 648 -27.10 15.24 63.31
CA VAL A 648 -27.44 14.61 64.59
C VAL A 648 -27.35 15.66 65.68
N ARG A 649 -28.38 15.73 66.53
CA ARG A 649 -28.42 16.59 67.72
C ARG A 649 -28.90 15.79 68.90
N TRP A 650 -28.27 15.99 70.06
CA TRP A 650 -28.69 15.45 71.34
C TRP A 650 -29.57 16.43 72.10
#